data_AF-A0A925FPG1-F1
#
_entry.id   AF-A0A925FPG1-F1
#
_cell.length_a   1.000
_cell.length_b   1.000
_cell.length_c   1.000
_cell.angle_alpha   90.00
_cell.angle_beta   90.00
_cell.angle_gamma   90.00
#
_symmetry.space_group_name_H-M   'P 1'
#
loop_
_entity.id
_entity.type
_entity.pdbx_description
1 polymer ?
#
loop_
_entity_poly.entity_id
_entity_poly.type
_entity_poly.pdbx_seq_one_letter_code
_entity_poly.pdbx_strand_id
1 'polypeptide(L)'
;MTTPTIDVASALERLRLRFENIQSEEDLDASMGKPWERELLWRAALPLRFDAMTVDAVLVRDITGAPDAGTMQGWLTRHRDVDVATFPLTSFSVSESVRAQLTAVPMAGPEARIDQGRLFDTAARLARHFHGRGREWQLDELSVLALCEPDLAKQRAQQVFGAAERRADFTRCFQLLQVLEDRAAQLEALSTWAFTTSHKYGTLLGAVRELRRRYDASRAFAGDFERTTHVLERDAMKAAWRWIAKAGAKGKKQVKGRGARASSSQWILNVEAKGGAGKTMFLRWLSSRKCLPHGVPYARLDFDFIDPRLTAVAPWYLLAQCARALDPQLRNRPLRAVVDDADDVVPIDAFSLGPQEVTRAIERLSSEEAEQRGESIMGELGRELSGTDAPAIVIVLDTLEEVLAHPQSDLLKLLDALDELRRACPRLKVILSGRFNLDSRVPGYADRFGKQVRTLDLDRMSEAESTAYLVKKRRLPKGALVTAIAKRCHGLPFALSLFADEWQINPKLTPEEVRETPGPELHYLVERVLKRVPNVIGWMLRYGVVARRLTRRFLADVILPELEALRDGARFDNPLRDSKELGKYFDLQKLASGERALSANLLWADLERHASAFSFVSRDASHPDCLVIHADVMRPMRRELRKHPVLRRLHRRAMKDARTQAGALVAGREGDWTAEAVETLYHALRISEREGRRTWEGLNQEAVRHEAYEAQFLLASEVFADDVTVPASLAVDAARARTEACISLGLRDTTRANWDMAARMHAEWRRVLRRHDVTPDAAFYVAGVNIAGPTGRRPESGLRAIAKALTKTRKPAERVLLHMALAEGYAGRPAALGHIVAVRRLIDSGKSGWSDAAMHRFRVVGMREYMARGDYASALDLVESMTPRLRHLTDAQVLRKIAWHTQLLVTCDQPARIPRVMKWKSPWDTTRDQVASTGNVDLLESWVAMRAEAIRAHRLGGPAVPPGLPDEDSTPATVRSGELANDAHLAMRRLAAEDVVALLQKARTVAGREHPELSARALTRCAWFTAYQLGDLQQAREFMREAGALTLKVGSTGWWYVNYLTCLLLAEQGHGALKRMREFAARAPIGADWQLCIALAALALEDKDLKGKSLVVVQVLHRIRPVAARRVCLIDVLPNSDRILIHREARRKMARALELGELRSPRATTAIGRTIDEWTLRRWTGAFPVPSPVA
;
A
#
# COMPACT_ATOMS: atom_id res chain seq x y z
N MET A 1 -6.14 -27.98 23.49
CA MET A 1 -7.36 -28.75 23.81
C MET A 1 -7.96 -29.18 22.50
N THR A 2 -7.96 -30.49 22.24
CA THR A 2 -8.65 -31.10 21.11
C THR A 2 -10.15 -31.05 21.36
N THR A 3 -10.93 -30.62 20.36
CA THR A 3 -12.38 -30.89 20.35
C THR A 3 -12.57 -32.40 20.46
N PRO A 4 -13.42 -32.90 21.37
CA PRO A 4 -13.76 -34.32 21.36
C PRO A 4 -14.58 -34.59 20.10
N THR A 5 -13.96 -35.21 19.10
CA THR A 5 -14.72 -35.91 18.07
C THR A 5 -15.57 -36.94 18.78
N ILE A 6 -16.89 -36.74 18.76
CA ILE A 6 -17.84 -37.77 19.19
C ILE A 6 -17.54 -38.98 18.32
N ASP A 7 -17.04 -40.06 18.93
CA ASP A 7 -16.93 -41.34 18.25
C ASP A 7 -18.35 -41.85 18.00
N VAL A 8 -18.85 -41.53 16.80
CA VAL A 8 -20.17 -41.91 16.33
C VAL A 8 -20.31 -43.44 16.30
N ALA A 9 -19.22 -44.20 16.09
CA ALA A 9 -19.27 -45.66 16.16
C ALA A 9 -19.47 -46.14 17.61
N SER A 10 -18.70 -45.65 18.58
CA SER A 10 -18.94 -45.97 20.00
C SER A 10 -20.26 -45.43 20.54
N ALA A 11 -20.80 -44.34 19.99
CA ALA A 11 -22.13 -43.84 20.35
C ALA A 11 -23.25 -44.72 19.76
N LEU A 12 -23.14 -45.11 18.49
CA LEU A 12 -24.08 -46.00 17.81
C LEU A 12 -24.03 -47.42 18.39
N GLU A 13 -22.86 -47.96 18.72
CA GLU A 13 -22.74 -49.30 19.31
C GLU A 13 -23.32 -49.34 20.74
N ARG A 14 -23.19 -48.25 21.52
CA ARG A 14 -23.87 -48.12 22.83
C ARG A 14 -25.38 -47.92 22.71
N LEU A 15 -25.86 -47.26 21.66
CA LEU A 15 -27.29 -47.20 21.35
C LEU A 15 -27.81 -48.57 20.89
N ARG A 16 -27.09 -49.25 20.01
CA ARG A 16 -27.40 -50.58 19.49
C ARG A 16 -27.44 -51.62 20.60
N LEU A 17 -26.44 -51.71 21.47
CA LEU A 17 -26.44 -52.59 22.64
C LEU A 17 -27.57 -52.29 23.64
N ARG A 18 -28.07 -51.05 23.68
CA ARG A 18 -29.29 -50.68 24.41
C ARG A 18 -30.55 -51.20 23.72
N PHE A 19 -30.68 -51.00 22.41
CA PHE A 19 -31.86 -51.40 21.63
C PHE A 19 -31.96 -52.91 21.33
N GLU A 20 -30.84 -53.64 21.25
CA GLU A 20 -30.81 -55.09 21.00
C GLU A 20 -31.47 -55.91 22.13
N ASN A 21 -31.69 -55.32 23.30
CA ASN A 21 -32.33 -55.96 24.46
C ASN A 21 -33.74 -55.42 24.80
N ILE A 22 -34.32 -54.55 23.96
CA ILE A 22 -35.61 -53.91 24.21
C ILE A 22 -36.66 -54.54 23.28
N GLN A 23 -37.58 -55.33 23.84
CA GLN A 23 -38.62 -56.04 23.06
C GLN A 23 -40.03 -55.47 23.25
N SER A 24 -40.21 -54.57 24.21
CA SER A 24 -41.48 -53.89 24.50
C SER A 24 -41.29 -52.42 24.87
N GLU A 25 -42.39 -51.67 24.90
CA GLU A 25 -42.44 -50.28 25.39
C GLU A 25 -42.13 -50.22 26.90
N GLU A 26 -42.49 -51.26 27.66
CA GLU A 26 -42.11 -51.43 29.07
C GLU A 26 -40.60 -51.71 29.24
N ASP A 27 -39.95 -52.45 28.34
CA ASP A 27 -38.49 -52.65 28.37
C ASP A 27 -37.74 -51.35 28.04
N LEU A 28 -38.28 -50.56 27.11
CA LEU A 28 -37.75 -49.23 26.77
C LEU A 28 -37.79 -48.34 28.02
N ASP A 29 -38.92 -48.32 28.73
CA ASP A 29 -39.06 -47.57 29.97
C ASP A 29 -38.19 -48.14 31.12
N ALA A 30 -38.09 -49.45 31.28
CA ALA A 30 -37.20 -50.07 32.26
C ALA A 30 -35.72 -49.72 32.01
N SER A 31 -35.29 -49.66 30.74
CA SER A 31 -33.92 -49.32 30.33
C SER A 31 -33.51 -47.86 30.57
N MET A 32 -34.50 -46.98 30.77
CA MET A 32 -34.31 -45.54 31.02
C MET A 32 -34.40 -45.16 32.50
N GLY A 33 -34.54 -46.14 33.41
CA GLY A 33 -34.59 -45.90 34.87
C GLY A 33 -35.96 -45.41 35.35
N LYS A 34 -36.11 -45.32 36.68
CA LYS A 34 -37.38 -44.98 37.33
C LYS A 34 -37.83 -43.56 36.97
N PRO A 35 -39.15 -43.25 36.97
CA PRO A 35 -39.63 -41.91 36.63
C PRO A 35 -38.98 -40.78 37.45
N TRP A 36 -38.76 -40.98 38.75
CA TRP A 36 -38.08 -40.00 39.60
C TRP A 36 -36.57 -39.87 39.32
N GLU A 37 -35.91 -40.92 38.84
CA GLU A 37 -34.49 -40.91 38.45
C GLU A 37 -34.29 -40.06 37.20
N ARG A 38 -35.18 -40.22 36.20
CA ARG A 38 -35.21 -39.38 34.98
C ARG A 38 -35.47 -37.91 35.30
N GLU A 39 -36.52 -37.63 36.09
CA GLU A 39 -36.87 -36.28 36.52
C GLU A 39 -35.70 -35.62 37.27
N LEU A 40 -35.09 -36.31 38.23
CA LEU A 40 -33.97 -35.78 39.01
C LEU A 40 -32.74 -35.49 38.13
N LEU A 41 -32.39 -36.38 37.21
CA LEU A 41 -31.28 -36.19 36.28
C LEU A 41 -31.55 -35.05 35.27
N TRP A 42 -32.79 -34.93 34.79
CA TRP A 42 -33.23 -33.82 33.93
C TRP A 42 -33.13 -32.47 34.66
N ARG A 43 -33.63 -32.37 35.90
CA ARG A 43 -33.49 -31.15 36.72
C ARG A 43 -32.03 -30.81 36.97
N ALA A 44 -31.19 -31.81 37.21
CA ALA A 44 -29.75 -31.66 37.40
C ALA A 44 -28.99 -31.21 36.13
N ALA A 45 -29.57 -31.38 34.94
CA ALA A 45 -29.02 -30.91 33.66
C ALA A 45 -29.34 -29.44 33.33
N LEU A 46 -30.33 -28.84 34.00
CA LEU A 46 -30.69 -27.42 33.83
C LEU A 46 -29.54 -26.46 34.24
N PRO A 47 -28.94 -26.54 35.46
CA PRO A 47 -27.81 -25.71 35.84
C PRO A 47 -26.49 -26.29 35.31
N LEU A 48 -25.47 -25.47 35.11
CA LEU A 48 -24.15 -25.95 34.65
C LEU A 48 -23.54 -26.92 35.67
N ARG A 49 -23.59 -26.53 36.96
CA ARG A 49 -23.22 -27.36 38.11
C ARG A 49 -24.26 -27.25 39.21
N PHE A 50 -24.21 -28.18 40.14
CA PHE A 50 -24.97 -28.19 41.38
C PHE A 50 -24.11 -28.70 42.54
N ASP A 51 -24.51 -28.41 43.77
CA ASP A 51 -23.90 -28.95 45.00
C ASP A 51 -24.99 -29.60 45.86
N ALA A 52 -24.59 -30.24 46.97
CA ALA A 52 -25.51 -30.84 47.94
C ALA A 52 -26.68 -29.91 48.31
N MET A 53 -26.38 -28.66 48.66
CA MET A 53 -27.39 -27.65 49.00
C MET A 53 -28.38 -27.38 47.85
N THR A 54 -27.94 -27.44 46.60
CA THR A 54 -28.81 -27.29 45.42
C THR A 54 -29.68 -28.51 45.19
N VAL A 55 -29.15 -29.72 45.45
CA VAL A 55 -29.91 -30.97 45.39
C VAL A 55 -31.08 -30.89 46.38
N ASP A 56 -30.77 -30.61 47.65
CA ASP A 56 -31.75 -30.60 48.76
C ASP A 56 -32.78 -29.46 48.64
N ALA A 57 -32.33 -28.25 48.33
CA ALA A 57 -33.21 -27.07 48.32
C ALA A 57 -34.12 -26.99 47.08
N VAL A 58 -33.71 -27.58 45.94
CA VAL A 58 -34.38 -27.38 44.66
C VAL A 58 -34.62 -28.68 43.88
N LEU A 59 -33.59 -29.50 43.64
CA LEU A 59 -33.70 -30.59 42.66
C LEU A 59 -34.66 -31.69 43.11
N VAL A 60 -34.51 -32.19 44.35
CA VAL A 60 -35.32 -33.31 44.91
C VAL A 60 -36.75 -32.91 45.29
N ARG A 61 -37.01 -31.60 45.38
CA ARG A 61 -38.25 -31.07 45.95
C ARG A 61 -39.44 -31.33 45.02
N ASP A 62 -40.55 -31.80 45.59
CA ASP A 62 -41.81 -32.08 44.87
C ASP A 62 -41.68 -33.16 43.76
N ILE A 63 -40.71 -34.10 43.84
CA ILE A 63 -40.66 -35.28 42.95
C ILE A 63 -41.58 -36.38 43.52
N THR A 64 -42.62 -36.73 42.77
CA THR A 64 -43.59 -37.78 43.15
C THR A 64 -43.03 -39.18 43.00
N GLY A 65 -43.28 -40.05 43.99
CA GLY A 65 -42.84 -41.46 43.96
C GLY A 65 -41.34 -41.69 44.20
N ALA A 66 -40.64 -40.66 44.68
CA ALA A 66 -39.21 -40.72 45.02
C ALA A 66 -38.97 -41.26 46.45
N PRO A 67 -37.78 -41.83 46.74
CA PRO A 67 -37.32 -42.13 48.09
C PRO A 67 -36.98 -40.83 48.87
N ASP A 68 -36.38 -40.94 50.05
CA ASP A 68 -35.92 -39.75 50.80
C ASP A 68 -34.83 -38.95 50.04
N ALA A 69 -34.66 -37.69 50.45
CA ALA A 69 -33.72 -36.76 49.83
C ALA A 69 -32.26 -37.24 49.86
N GLY A 70 -31.83 -37.91 50.94
CA GLY A 70 -30.47 -38.44 51.08
C GLY A 70 -30.23 -39.60 50.12
N THR A 71 -31.21 -40.49 49.94
CA THR A 71 -31.16 -41.55 48.92
C THR A 71 -31.12 -40.96 47.50
N MET A 72 -31.94 -39.96 47.19
CA MET A 72 -31.91 -39.26 45.89
C MET A 72 -30.55 -38.59 45.61
N GLN A 73 -30.02 -37.84 46.57
CA GLN A 73 -28.71 -37.19 46.48
C GLN A 73 -27.58 -38.22 46.31
N GLY A 74 -27.62 -39.29 47.11
CA GLY A 74 -26.66 -40.40 47.05
C GLY A 74 -26.73 -41.22 45.77
N TRP A 75 -27.86 -41.21 45.06
CA TRP A 75 -27.98 -41.77 43.71
C TRP A 75 -27.38 -40.80 42.67
N LEU A 76 -27.81 -39.54 42.66
CA LEU A 76 -27.42 -38.55 41.65
C LEU A 76 -25.90 -38.30 41.63
N THR A 77 -25.28 -38.20 42.81
CA THR A 77 -23.83 -37.96 42.96
C THR A 77 -22.95 -39.16 42.61
N ARG A 78 -23.54 -40.36 42.45
CA ARG A 78 -22.87 -41.58 41.98
C ARG A 78 -23.34 -42.02 40.59
N HIS A 79 -24.19 -41.23 39.93
CA HIS A 79 -24.71 -41.55 38.62
C HIS A 79 -23.60 -41.43 37.57
N ARG A 80 -23.46 -42.42 36.68
CA ARG A 80 -22.35 -42.51 35.69
C ARG A 80 -22.25 -41.30 34.74
N ASP A 81 -23.36 -40.58 34.56
CA ASP A 81 -23.48 -39.43 33.67
C ASP A 81 -23.35 -38.08 34.42
N VAL A 82 -22.93 -38.13 35.70
CA VAL A 82 -22.65 -36.96 36.57
C VAL A 82 -21.18 -36.96 36.96
N ASP A 83 -20.45 -35.95 36.49
CA ASP A 83 -19.04 -35.75 36.78
C ASP A 83 -18.85 -34.90 38.04
N VAL A 84 -17.77 -35.16 38.79
CA VAL A 84 -17.30 -34.27 39.86
C VAL A 84 -16.58 -33.07 39.23
N ALA A 85 -17.12 -31.87 39.42
CA ALA A 85 -16.52 -30.65 38.88
C ALA A 85 -15.23 -30.31 39.63
N THR A 86 -14.16 -30.04 38.88
CA THR A 86 -12.77 -30.12 39.40
C THR A 86 -12.44 -29.09 40.47
N PHE A 87 -13.18 -27.97 40.56
CA PHE A 87 -13.07 -27.01 41.65
C PHE A 87 -14.34 -26.12 41.76
N PRO A 88 -14.92 -25.90 42.94
CA PRO A 88 -14.60 -26.53 44.23
C PRO A 88 -14.98 -28.02 44.25
N LEU A 89 -14.25 -28.81 45.05
CA LEU A 89 -14.35 -30.27 45.20
C LEU A 89 -15.70 -30.81 45.75
N THR A 90 -16.72 -29.97 45.83
CA THR A 90 -18.06 -30.25 46.37
C THR A 90 -19.18 -29.96 45.37
N SER A 91 -18.83 -29.78 44.09
CA SER A 91 -19.78 -29.48 43.00
C SER A 91 -19.75 -30.57 41.93
N PHE A 92 -20.90 -30.81 41.32
CA PHE A 92 -21.19 -31.86 40.36
C PHE A 92 -21.77 -31.25 39.08
N SER A 93 -21.64 -31.93 37.95
CA SER A 93 -22.23 -31.51 36.67
C SER A 93 -22.69 -32.72 35.86
N VAL A 94 -23.89 -32.66 35.28
CA VAL A 94 -24.29 -33.62 34.24
C VAL A 94 -23.38 -33.45 33.01
N SER A 95 -22.90 -34.56 32.47
CA SER A 95 -22.01 -34.60 31.30
C SER A 95 -22.66 -33.90 30.10
N GLU A 96 -21.85 -33.25 29.27
CA GLU A 96 -22.36 -32.30 28.28
C GLU A 96 -23.21 -32.95 27.16
N SER A 97 -22.87 -34.17 26.76
CA SER A 97 -23.65 -34.97 25.81
C SER A 97 -25.03 -35.35 26.37
N VAL A 98 -25.09 -35.77 27.64
CA VAL A 98 -26.34 -36.16 28.31
C VAL A 98 -27.19 -34.94 28.63
N ARG A 99 -26.57 -33.83 29.03
CA ARG A 99 -27.23 -32.53 29.19
C ARG A 99 -27.89 -32.07 27.89
N ALA A 100 -27.19 -32.14 26.76
CA ALA A 100 -27.72 -31.76 25.46
C ALA A 100 -28.94 -32.61 25.07
N GLN A 101 -28.90 -33.92 25.34
CA GLN A 101 -30.03 -34.83 25.12
C GLN A 101 -31.21 -34.52 26.05
N LEU A 102 -31.00 -34.43 27.36
CA LEU A 102 -32.05 -34.20 28.36
C LEU A 102 -32.71 -32.81 28.23
N THR A 103 -31.97 -31.81 27.76
CA THR A 103 -32.51 -30.45 27.57
C THR A 103 -32.92 -30.14 26.12
N ALA A 104 -32.90 -31.12 25.23
CA ALA A 104 -33.54 -31.04 23.92
C ALA A 104 -35.06 -31.23 24.08
N VAL A 105 -35.79 -30.12 24.20
CA VAL A 105 -37.25 -30.12 24.34
C VAL A 105 -37.92 -30.74 23.10
N PRO A 106 -38.78 -31.77 23.24
CA PRO A 106 -39.63 -32.23 22.14
C PRO A 106 -40.67 -31.14 21.81
N MET A 107 -40.55 -30.50 20.64
CA MET A 107 -41.31 -29.28 20.32
C MET A 107 -42.73 -29.51 19.77
N ALA A 108 -43.24 -30.75 19.77
CA ALA A 108 -44.52 -31.11 19.16
C ALA A 108 -45.37 -32.00 20.09
N GLY A 109 -46.47 -31.45 20.63
CA GLY A 109 -47.47 -32.20 21.40
C GLY A 109 -48.16 -31.39 22.50
N PRO A 110 -49.31 -31.84 23.03
CA PRO A 110 -49.92 -31.24 24.22
C PRO A 110 -49.07 -31.41 25.48
N GLU A 111 -48.42 -32.57 25.64
CA GLU A 111 -47.58 -32.93 26.78
C GLU A 111 -46.36 -32.01 26.91
N ALA A 112 -45.76 -31.63 25.77
CA ALA A 112 -44.67 -30.66 25.70
C ALA A 112 -45.01 -29.30 26.36
N ARG A 113 -46.29 -28.90 26.47
CA ARG A 113 -46.69 -27.70 27.22
C ARG A 113 -46.59 -27.88 28.73
N ILE A 114 -46.91 -29.06 29.24
CA ILE A 114 -46.87 -29.38 30.67
C ILE A 114 -45.41 -29.44 31.14
N ASP A 115 -44.55 -30.09 30.37
CA ASP A 115 -43.12 -30.21 30.68
C ASP A 115 -42.38 -28.87 30.58
N GLN A 116 -42.75 -27.99 29.64
CA GLN A 116 -42.23 -26.62 29.62
C GLN A 116 -42.62 -25.81 30.86
N GLY A 117 -43.85 -25.97 31.37
CA GLY A 117 -44.27 -25.32 32.62
C GLY A 117 -43.41 -25.75 33.81
N ARG A 118 -43.12 -27.06 33.90
CA ARG A 118 -42.20 -27.63 34.91
C ARG A 118 -40.77 -27.16 34.72
N LEU A 119 -40.30 -27.04 33.47
CA LEU A 119 -38.97 -26.52 33.13
C LEU A 119 -38.80 -25.09 33.63
N PHE A 120 -39.74 -24.20 33.32
CA PHE A 120 -39.66 -22.80 33.70
C PHE A 120 -39.76 -22.59 35.22
N ASP A 121 -40.63 -23.31 35.94
CA ASP A 121 -40.68 -23.21 37.41
C ASP A 121 -39.40 -23.76 38.06
N THR A 122 -38.90 -24.91 37.61
CA THR A 122 -37.65 -25.48 38.13
C THR A 122 -36.46 -24.54 37.86
N ALA A 123 -36.34 -24.01 36.64
CA ALA A 123 -35.31 -23.04 36.30
C ALA A 123 -35.44 -21.73 37.11
N ALA A 124 -36.66 -21.25 37.39
CA ALA A 124 -36.89 -20.09 38.26
C ALA A 124 -36.55 -20.36 39.73
N ARG A 125 -36.82 -21.57 40.26
CA ARG A 125 -36.36 -21.99 41.58
C ARG A 125 -34.83 -22.04 41.66
N LEU A 126 -34.17 -22.62 40.65
CA LEU A 126 -32.71 -22.64 40.54
C LEU A 126 -32.12 -21.23 40.44
N ALA A 127 -32.71 -20.34 39.62
CA ALA A 127 -32.29 -18.95 39.49
C ALA A 127 -32.31 -18.23 40.84
N ARG A 128 -33.43 -18.35 41.58
CA ARG A 128 -33.57 -17.79 42.94
C ARG A 128 -32.57 -18.39 43.93
N HIS A 129 -32.27 -19.69 43.82
CA HIS A 129 -31.30 -20.37 44.69
C HIS A 129 -29.86 -19.93 44.45
N PHE A 130 -29.42 -19.76 43.19
CA PHE A 130 -28.07 -19.29 42.89
C PHE A 130 -27.89 -17.79 43.11
N HIS A 131 -28.98 -17.01 43.10
CA HIS A 131 -28.93 -15.57 43.29
C HIS A 131 -28.24 -15.19 44.62
N GLY A 132 -27.12 -14.47 44.52
CA GLY A 132 -26.36 -14.01 45.68
C GLY A 132 -25.43 -15.05 46.34
N ARG A 133 -25.43 -16.33 45.93
CA ARG A 133 -24.57 -17.37 46.57
C ARG A 133 -23.06 -17.10 46.44
N GLY A 134 -22.63 -16.37 45.41
CA GLY A 134 -21.23 -15.96 45.24
C GLY A 134 -20.88 -15.57 43.81
N ARG A 135 -19.58 -15.48 43.48
CA ARG A 135 -19.11 -15.14 42.12
C ARG A 135 -19.07 -16.38 41.23
N GLU A 136 -18.73 -17.50 41.84
CA GLU A 136 -18.61 -18.82 41.24
C GLU A 136 -19.95 -19.33 40.69
N TRP A 137 -21.08 -19.07 41.36
CA TRP A 137 -22.43 -19.48 40.93
C TRP A 137 -23.10 -18.58 39.88
N GLN A 138 -22.49 -17.45 39.49
CA GLN A 138 -23.12 -16.50 38.54
C GLN A 138 -23.29 -17.06 37.12
N LEU A 139 -22.49 -18.06 36.73
CA LEU A 139 -22.65 -18.71 35.42
C LEU A 139 -23.84 -19.66 35.45
N ASP A 140 -24.01 -20.38 36.56
CA ASP A 140 -25.13 -21.28 36.82
C ASP A 140 -26.44 -20.50 36.91
N GLU A 141 -26.46 -19.39 37.68
CA GLU A 141 -27.54 -18.38 37.73
C GLU A 141 -27.93 -17.92 36.31
N LEU A 142 -26.95 -17.55 35.49
CA LEU A 142 -27.18 -17.04 34.13
C LEU A 142 -27.71 -18.12 33.18
N SER A 143 -27.21 -19.35 33.27
CA SER A 143 -27.68 -20.47 32.45
C SER A 143 -29.16 -20.79 32.70
N VAL A 144 -29.62 -20.74 33.95
CA VAL A 144 -31.03 -21.04 34.27
C VAL A 144 -31.93 -19.83 34.03
N LEU A 145 -31.46 -18.61 34.31
CA LEU A 145 -32.19 -17.37 33.96
C LEU A 145 -32.44 -17.27 32.46
N ALA A 146 -31.50 -17.69 31.62
CA ALA A 146 -31.68 -17.69 30.16
C ALA A 146 -32.88 -18.53 29.72
N LEU A 147 -33.25 -19.57 30.48
CA LEU A 147 -34.37 -20.46 30.21
C LEU A 147 -35.72 -19.93 30.74
N CYS A 148 -35.77 -19.27 31.91
CA CYS A 148 -37.05 -18.85 32.51
C CYS A 148 -37.34 -17.34 32.45
N GLU A 149 -36.30 -16.49 32.53
CA GLU A 149 -36.44 -15.03 32.60
C GLU A 149 -35.43 -14.33 31.66
N PRO A 150 -35.59 -14.45 30.32
CA PRO A 150 -34.61 -13.95 29.34
C PRO A 150 -34.31 -12.46 29.44
N ASP A 151 -35.26 -11.62 29.89
CA ASP A 151 -35.04 -10.19 30.13
C ASP A 151 -34.07 -9.94 31.30
N LEU A 152 -34.22 -10.70 32.39
CA LEU A 152 -33.35 -10.65 33.56
C LEU A 152 -31.98 -11.27 33.25
N ALA A 153 -31.96 -12.38 32.50
CA ALA A 153 -30.74 -13.00 31.99
C ALA A 153 -29.91 -12.01 31.16
N LYS A 154 -30.55 -11.25 30.26
CA LYS A 154 -29.93 -10.20 29.45
C LYS A 154 -29.35 -9.08 30.31
N GLN A 155 -30.12 -8.56 31.29
CA GLN A 155 -29.63 -7.54 32.22
C GLN A 155 -28.42 -8.05 33.03
N ARG A 156 -28.49 -9.30 33.50
CA ARG A 156 -27.42 -9.95 34.27
C ARG A 156 -26.17 -10.18 33.44
N ALA A 157 -26.30 -10.72 32.23
CA ALA A 157 -25.21 -10.90 31.28
C ALA A 157 -24.48 -9.58 31.01
N GLN A 158 -25.23 -8.51 30.69
CA GLN A 158 -24.67 -7.18 30.44
C GLN A 158 -23.95 -6.59 31.67
N GLN A 159 -24.50 -6.80 32.87
CA GLN A 159 -23.91 -6.36 34.13
C GLN A 159 -22.58 -7.08 34.42
N VAL A 160 -22.58 -8.42 34.39
CA VAL A 160 -21.41 -9.23 34.75
C VAL A 160 -20.33 -9.13 33.68
N PHE A 161 -20.69 -9.18 32.39
CA PHE A 161 -19.76 -8.97 31.28
C PHE A 161 -19.12 -7.58 31.35
N GLY A 162 -19.92 -6.52 31.52
CA GLY A 162 -19.38 -5.16 31.63
C GLY A 162 -18.45 -4.97 32.85
N ALA A 163 -18.68 -5.71 33.94
CA ALA A 163 -17.79 -5.70 35.10
C ALA A 163 -16.48 -6.48 34.85
N ALA A 164 -16.53 -7.59 34.10
CA ALA A 164 -15.36 -8.36 33.69
C ALA A 164 -14.51 -7.59 32.65
N GLU A 165 -15.13 -7.02 31.62
CA GLU A 165 -14.46 -6.22 30.58
C GLU A 165 -13.74 -5.00 31.16
N ARG A 166 -14.36 -4.25 32.09
CA ARG A 166 -13.70 -3.14 32.78
C ARG A 166 -12.48 -3.56 33.62
N ARG A 167 -12.35 -4.85 33.95
CA ARG A 167 -11.20 -5.46 34.64
C ARG A 167 -10.24 -6.16 33.66
N ALA A 168 -10.56 -6.22 32.36
CA ALA A 168 -9.97 -7.10 31.36
C ALA A 168 -9.90 -8.57 31.76
N ASP A 169 -10.91 -9.04 32.50
CA ASP A 169 -11.08 -10.46 32.79
C ASP A 169 -11.69 -11.15 31.56
N PHE A 170 -10.90 -11.23 30.49
CA PHE A 170 -11.34 -11.75 29.19
C PHE A 170 -11.72 -13.23 29.26
N THR A 171 -11.06 -14.00 30.12
CA THR A 171 -11.45 -15.38 30.45
C THR A 171 -12.87 -15.42 30.99
N ARG A 172 -13.24 -14.54 31.93
CA ARG A 172 -14.62 -14.47 32.43
C ARG A 172 -15.61 -13.96 31.39
N CYS A 173 -15.23 -13.00 30.55
CA CYS A 173 -16.07 -12.58 29.42
C CYS A 173 -16.36 -13.73 28.46
N PHE A 174 -15.35 -14.54 28.14
CA PHE A 174 -15.49 -15.72 27.28
C PHE A 174 -16.38 -16.79 27.92
N GLN A 175 -16.18 -17.12 29.21
CA GLN A 175 -17.05 -18.05 29.94
C GLN A 175 -18.53 -17.62 29.95
N LEU A 176 -18.81 -16.33 30.14
CA LEU A 176 -20.16 -15.79 30.11
C LEU A 176 -20.82 -15.90 28.73
N LEU A 177 -20.02 -15.71 27.67
CA LEU A 177 -20.48 -15.88 26.29
C LEU A 177 -20.74 -17.32 25.96
N GLN A 178 -19.79 -18.20 26.24
CA GLN A 178 -19.90 -19.65 26.01
C GLN A 178 -21.20 -20.19 26.63
N VAL A 179 -21.48 -19.92 27.91
CA VAL A 179 -22.71 -20.35 28.58
C VAL A 179 -24.01 -19.91 27.88
N LEU A 180 -24.01 -18.76 27.20
CA LEU A 180 -25.17 -18.26 26.45
C LEU A 180 -25.19 -18.74 24.99
N GLU A 181 -24.01 -18.97 24.39
CA GLU A 181 -23.83 -19.49 23.03
C GLU A 181 -24.15 -20.99 22.97
N ASP A 182 -23.73 -21.79 23.96
CA ASP A 182 -24.05 -23.22 24.10
C ASP A 182 -25.56 -23.45 24.27
N ARG A 183 -26.26 -22.47 24.86
CA ARG A 183 -27.73 -22.46 24.98
C ARG A 183 -28.43 -21.85 23.75
N ALA A 184 -27.72 -21.26 22.78
CA ALA A 184 -28.33 -20.49 21.70
C ALA A 184 -29.33 -21.30 20.86
N ALA A 185 -29.03 -22.57 20.54
CA ALA A 185 -29.95 -23.44 19.80
C ALA A 185 -31.27 -23.69 20.55
N GLN A 186 -31.21 -23.82 21.88
CA GLN A 186 -32.41 -23.97 22.74
C GLN A 186 -33.20 -22.67 22.82
N LEU A 187 -32.51 -21.53 22.95
CA LEU A 187 -33.13 -20.21 22.94
C LEU A 187 -33.77 -19.87 21.58
N GLU A 188 -33.16 -20.29 20.47
CA GLU A 188 -33.71 -20.14 19.12
C GLU A 188 -34.96 -21.02 18.94
N ALA A 189 -34.94 -22.29 19.38
CA ALA A 189 -36.13 -23.15 19.38
C ALA A 189 -37.28 -22.55 20.21
N LEU A 190 -37.01 -22.08 21.44
CA LEU A 190 -37.99 -21.39 22.29
C LEU A 190 -38.51 -20.08 21.67
N SER A 191 -37.70 -19.39 20.86
CA SER A 191 -38.09 -18.15 20.19
C SER A 191 -39.13 -18.34 19.08
N THR A 192 -39.23 -19.52 18.47
CA THR A 192 -40.14 -19.79 17.35
C THR A 192 -41.58 -20.08 17.80
N TRP A 193 -41.76 -20.48 19.06
CA TRP A 193 -42.95 -21.23 19.50
C TRP A 193 -44.13 -20.39 20.04
N ALA A 194 -43.91 -19.12 20.40
CA ALA A 194 -44.98 -18.26 20.94
C ALA A 194 -44.77 -16.77 20.62
N PHE A 195 -45.79 -16.11 20.05
CA PHE A 195 -45.70 -14.76 19.49
C PHE A 195 -45.25 -13.68 20.51
N THR A 196 -45.66 -13.80 21.77
CA THR A 196 -45.28 -12.87 22.86
C THR A 196 -43.93 -13.21 23.50
N THR A 197 -43.58 -14.49 23.63
CA THR A 197 -42.31 -14.93 24.24
C THR A 197 -41.14 -14.84 23.25
N SER A 198 -41.41 -15.00 21.95
CA SER A 198 -40.46 -14.87 20.84
C SER A 198 -39.62 -13.59 20.92
N HIS A 199 -40.29 -12.46 21.16
CA HIS A 199 -39.62 -11.16 21.27
C HIS A 199 -38.56 -11.15 22.39
N LYS A 200 -38.86 -11.72 23.56
CA LYS A 200 -37.95 -11.72 24.71
C LYS A 200 -36.66 -12.51 24.43
N TYR A 201 -36.80 -13.75 23.96
CA TYR A 201 -35.67 -14.60 23.58
C TYR A 201 -34.87 -13.98 22.42
N GLY A 202 -35.54 -13.41 21.42
CA GLY A 202 -34.89 -12.64 20.37
C GLY A 202 -34.05 -11.47 20.90
N THR A 203 -34.51 -10.75 21.93
CA THR A 203 -33.70 -9.67 22.53
C THR A 203 -32.54 -10.18 23.39
N LEU A 204 -32.64 -11.38 23.98
CA LEU A 204 -31.52 -12.04 24.66
C LEU A 204 -30.46 -12.48 23.65
N LEU A 205 -30.84 -13.19 22.58
CA LEU A 205 -29.92 -13.60 21.50
C LEU A 205 -29.25 -12.38 20.84
N GLY A 206 -29.99 -11.30 20.61
CA GLY A 206 -29.43 -10.02 20.16
C GLY A 206 -28.40 -9.44 21.13
N ALA A 207 -28.61 -9.59 22.45
CA ALA A 207 -27.64 -9.20 23.46
C ALA A 207 -26.41 -10.13 23.50
N VAL A 208 -26.55 -11.45 23.29
CA VAL A 208 -25.40 -12.38 23.17
C VAL A 208 -24.50 -11.97 22.01
N ARG A 209 -25.08 -11.74 20.82
CA ARG A 209 -24.36 -11.29 19.62
C ARG A 209 -23.64 -9.94 19.85
N GLU A 210 -24.27 -9.02 20.57
CA GLU A 210 -23.67 -7.74 20.99
C GLU A 210 -22.52 -7.89 22.01
N LEU A 211 -22.65 -8.80 22.99
CA LEU A 211 -21.57 -9.08 23.94
C LEU A 211 -20.40 -9.80 23.27
N ARG A 212 -20.65 -10.72 22.32
CA ARG A 212 -19.62 -11.40 21.54
C ARG A 212 -18.80 -10.42 20.71
N ARG A 213 -19.49 -9.52 20.00
CA ARG A 213 -18.90 -8.39 19.27
C ARG A 213 -17.99 -7.53 20.15
N ARG A 214 -18.45 -7.17 21.35
CA ARG A 214 -17.65 -6.43 22.34
C ARG A 214 -16.43 -7.22 22.85
N TYR A 215 -16.58 -8.52 23.07
CA TYR A 215 -15.46 -9.38 23.45
C TYR A 215 -14.39 -9.43 22.37
N ASP A 216 -14.76 -9.69 21.12
CA ASP A 216 -13.82 -9.74 19.99
C ASP A 216 -13.11 -8.39 19.80
N ALA A 217 -13.86 -7.28 19.88
CA ALA A 217 -13.32 -5.92 19.82
C ALA A 217 -12.34 -5.63 20.98
N SER A 218 -12.73 -5.86 22.23
CA SER A 218 -11.89 -5.58 23.41
C SER A 218 -10.67 -6.51 23.49
N ARG A 219 -10.79 -7.76 23.02
CA ARG A 219 -9.68 -8.74 22.93
C ARG A 219 -8.59 -8.30 21.96
N ALA A 220 -8.94 -7.68 20.83
CA ALA A 220 -7.96 -7.15 19.88
C ALA A 220 -7.00 -6.11 20.50
N PHE A 221 -7.42 -5.45 21.59
CA PHE A 221 -6.62 -4.46 22.34
C PHE A 221 -6.14 -4.96 23.71
N ALA A 222 -6.17 -6.29 23.97
CA ALA A 222 -5.73 -6.87 25.24
C ALA A 222 -4.26 -6.50 25.58
N GLY A 223 -3.35 -6.58 24.60
CA GLY A 223 -1.96 -6.17 24.79
C GLY A 223 -1.77 -4.68 25.11
N ASP A 224 -2.67 -3.81 24.64
CA ASP A 224 -2.68 -2.38 25.03
C ASP A 224 -3.22 -2.19 26.45
N PHE A 225 -4.18 -3.01 26.89
CA PHE A 225 -4.65 -3.02 28.28
C PHE A 225 -3.53 -3.44 29.23
N GLU A 226 -2.83 -4.53 28.93
CA GLU A 226 -1.70 -5.04 29.72
C GLU A 226 -0.61 -3.99 29.88
N ARG A 227 -0.15 -3.42 28.75
CA ARG A 227 0.87 -2.36 28.71
C ARG A 227 0.45 -1.09 29.47
N THR A 228 -0.86 -0.85 29.66
CA THR A 228 -1.37 0.32 30.39
C THR A 228 -1.61 0.09 31.88
N THR A 229 -1.34 -1.10 32.41
CA THR A 229 -1.60 -1.45 33.83
C THR A 229 -0.96 -0.49 34.84
N HIS A 230 0.26 -0.04 34.57
CA HIS A 230 0.98 0.90 35.42
C HIS A 230 0.78 2.37 35.04
N VAL A 231 -0.03 2.70 34.02
CA VAL A 231 -0.24 4.09 33.61
C VAL A 231 -1.00 4.88 34.69
N LEU A 232 -0.48 6.06 35.03
CA LEU A 232 -1.15 7.04 35.89
C LEU A 232 -2.16 7.83 35.04
N GLU A 233 -3.42 7.92 35.49
CA GLU A 233 -4.41 8.77 34.81
C GLU A 233 -4.17 10.25 35.16
N ARG A 234 -3.58 10.99 34.21
CA ARG A 234 -3.28 12.42 34.34
C ARG A 234 -4.47 13.28 33.93
N ASP A 235 -4.54 14.53 34.38
CA ASP A 235 -5.71 15.38 34.12
C ASP A 235 -5.82 15.83 32.66
N ALA A 236 -4.68 15.96 31.95
CA ALA A 236 -4.62 16.10 30.49
C ALA A 236 -5.35 14.93 29.78
N MET A 237 -5.08 13.68 30.22
CA MET A 237 -5.69 12.47 29.66
C MET A 237 -7.19 12.41 29.95
N LYS A 238 -7.61 12.76 31.18
CA LYS A 238 -9.02 12.88 31.56
C LYS A 238 -9.73 14.01 30.80
N ALA A 239 -9.04 15.11 30.47
CA ALA A 239 -9.58 16.21 29.67
C ALA A 239 -9.80 15.81 28.20
N ALA A 240 -8.90 15.02 27.63
CA ALA A 240 -9.06 14.43 26.30
C ALA A 240 -10.25 13.47 26.25
N TRP A 241 -10.36 12.55 27.22
CA TRP A 241 -11.52 11.65 27.30
C TRP A 241 -12.84 12.40 27.46
N ARG A 242 -12.90 13.42 28.35
CA ARG A 242 -14.10 14.27 28.50
C ARG A 242 -14.48 15.02 27.23
N TRP A 243 -13.53 15.33 26.34
CA TRP A 243 -13.82 15.96 25.04
C TRP A 243 -14.41 14.95 24.04
N ILE A 244 -13.89 13.72 23.98
CA ILE A 244 -14.45 12.63 23.16
C ILE A 244 -15.87 12.28 23.64
N ALA A 245 -16.03 11.99 24.94
CA ALA A 245 -17.31 11.58 25.51
C ALA A 245 -18.43 12.64 25.39
N LYS A 246 -18.07 13.93 25.35
CA LYS A 246 -19.04 15.03 25.14
C LYS A 246 -19.70 15.02 23.77
N ALA A 247 -19.12 14.37 22.76
CA ALA A 247 -19.71 14.27 21.43
C ALA A 247 -21.04 13.49 21.43
N GLY A 248 -21.13 12.39 22.19
CA GLY A 248 -22.33 11.55 22.25
C GLY A 248 -23.46 12.11 23.13
N ALA A 249 -23.14 13.00 24.08
CA ALA A 249 -24.11 13.46 25.09
C ALA A 249 -25.26 14.31 24.54
N LYS A 250 -25.08 15.01 23.40
CA LYS A 250 -26.13 15.87 22.80
C LYS A 250 -27.13 15.11 21.92
N GLY A 251 -26.85 13.86 21.53
CA GLY A 251 -27.65 13.13 20.54
C GLY A 251 -29.06 12.70 21.01
N LYS A 252 -29.29 12.52 22.32
CA LYS A 252 -30.57 11.97 22.84
C LYS A 252 -31.66 12.99 23.15
N LYS A 253 -31.39 14.30 23.12
CA LYS A 253 -32.43 15.35 23.16
C LYS A 253 -32.54 16.03 21.80
N GLN A 254 -33.27 15.38 20.90
CA GLN A 254 -33.71 16.00 19.65
C GLN A 254 -34.79 17.05 19.99
N VAL A 255 -34.35 18.28 20.29
CA VAL A 255 -35.27 19.40 20.52
C VAL A 255 -35.93 19.74 19.18
N LYS A 256 -37.20 19.32 19.02
CA LYS A 256 -38.07 19.81 17.95
C LYS A 256 -38.34 21.29 18.17
N GLY A 257 -37.50 22.15 17.58
CA GLY A 257 -37.71 23.60 17.62
C GLY A 257 -36.42 24.40 17.43
N ARG A 258 -36.33 25.05 16.26
CA ARG A 258 -35.46 26.22 15.94
C ARG A 258 -33.96 26.12 16.33
N GLY A 259 -33.14 25.82 15.32
CA GLY A 259 -31.75 26.30 15.25
C GLY A 259 -30.74 25.56 16.11
N ALA A 260 -30.21 24.45 15.58
CA ALA A 260 -29.09 23.72 16.18
C ALA A 260 -27.77 24.51 16.12
N ARG A 261 -27.59 25.49 17.02
CA ARG A 261 -26.29 26.16 17.24
C ARG A 261 -25.41 25.35 18.20
N ALA A 262 -24.14 25.18 17.80
CA ALA A 262 -23.04 24.60 18.56
C ALA A 262 -23.12 23.09 18.92
N SER A 263 -22.92 22.22 17.93
CA SER A 263 -21.91 21.16 18.13
C SER A 263 -20.54 21.85 18.26
N SER A 264 -19.57 21.22 18.95
CA SER A 264 -18.24 21.84 19.08
C SER A 264 -17.57 21.91 17.70
N SER A 265 -17.21 23.10 17.23
CA SER A 265 -16.41 23.27 15.99
C SER A 265 -15.11 22.47 16.03
N GLN A 266 -14.60 22.18 17.23
CA GLN A 266 -13.44 21.34 17.46
C GLN A 266 -13.74 19.83 17.35
N TRP A 267 -13.14 19.20 16.35
CA TRP A 267 -13.20 17.76 16.09
C TRP A 267 -11.82 17.10 15.97
N ILE A 268 -10.75 17.90 15.86
CA ILE A 268 -9.37 17.45 15.90
C ILE A 268 -8.77 17.72 17.29
N LEU A 269 -8.09 16.73 17.86
CA LEU A 269 -7.23 16.86 19.05
C LEU A 269 -5.78 16.66 18.62
N ASN A 270 -4.97 17.72 18.64
CA ASN A 270 -3.54 17.64 18.38
C ASN A 270 -2.79 17.36 19.70
N VAL A 271 -2.11 16.23 19.79
CA VAL A 271 -1.39 15.73 20.98
C VAL A 271 0.09 15.96 20.74
N GLU A 272 0.57 17.09 21.23
CA GLU A 272 1.97 17.48 21.15
C GLU A 272 2.70 16.94 22.37
N ALA A 273 3.84 16.27 22.16
CA ALA A 273 4.71 15.89 23.27
C ALA A 273 6.14 15.59 22.82
N LYS A 274 7.10 15.93 23.68
CA LYS A 274 8.51 15.55 23.52
C LYS A 274 8.70 14.03 23.62
N GLY A 275 9.81 13.52 23.10
CA GLY A 275 10.16 12.10 23.20
C GLY A 275 10.16 11.61 24.65
N GLY A 276 9.68 10.38 24.88
CA GLY A 276 9.59 9.78 26.22
C GLY A 276 8.46 10.28 27.11
N ALA A 277 7.70 11.32 26.74
CA ALA A 277 6.60 11.88 27.54
C ALA A 277 5.35 10.99 27.65
N GLY A 278 5.32 9.86 26.93
CA GLY A 278 4.29 8.83 27.07
C GLY A 278 3.08 8.93 26.11
N LYS A 279 3.21 9.57 24.94
CA LYS A 279 2.13 9.63 23.92
C LYS A 279 1.52 8.27 23.61
N THR A 280 2.36 7.29 23.28
CA THR A 280 1.92 5.91 23.00
C THR A 280 1.18 5.30 24.20
N MET A 281 1.62 5.56 25.44
CA MET A 281 0.92 5.09 26.63
C MET A 281 -0.43 5.79 26.85
N PHE A 282 -0.54 7.07 26.51
CA PHE A 282 -1.82 7.80 26.52
C PHE A 282 -2.78 7.24 25.46
N LEU A 283 -2.34 6.98 24.24
CA LEU A 283 -3.17 6.42 23.17
C LEU A 283 -3.63 4.99 23.50
N ARG A 284 -2.73 4.12 23.98
CA ARG A 284 -3.07 2.77 24.47
C ARG A 284 -4.04 2.80 25.65
N TRP A 285 -3.88 3.76 26.57
CA TRP A 285 -4.83 3.96 27.68
C TRP A 285 -6.19 4.40 27.15
N LEU A 286 -6.20 5.29 26.16
CA LEU A 286 -7.43 5.82 25.59
C LEU A 286 -8.24 4.72 24.89
N SER A 287 -7.60 3.89 24.05
CA SER A 287 -8.26 2.76 23.40
C SER A 287 -8.80 1.75 24.42
N SER A 288 -7.90 1.17 25.22
CA SER A 288 -8.19 0.00 26.08
C SER A 288 -8.93 0.31 27.38
N ARG A 289 -8.77 1.50 27.97
CA ARG A 289 -9.39 1.87 29.27
C ARG A 289 -10.60 2.78 29.13
N LYS A 290 -10.78 3.47 27.99
CA LYS A 290 -11.86 4.44 27.79
C LYS A 290 -12.72 4.13 26.58
N CYS A 291 -12.18 4.13 25.36
CA CYS A 291 -13.00 4.03 24.15
C CYS A 291 -13.77 2.70 24.08
N LEU A 292 -13.08 1.57 24.09
CA LEU A 292 -13.73 0.25 23.95
C LEU A 292 -14.71 -0.05 25.10
N PRO A 293 -14.35 0.12 26.40
CA PRO A 293 -15.29 -0.16 27.51
C PRO A 293 -16.52 0.77 27.58
N HIS A 294 -16.54 1.86 26.80
CA HIS A 294 -17.68 2.77 26.69
C HIS A 294 -18.35 2.73 25.30
N GLY A 295 -18.00 1.74 24.46
CA GLY A 295 -18.61 1.56 23.14
C GLY A 295 -18.29 2.66 22.12
N VAL A 296 -17.13 3.31 22.24
CA VAL A 296 -16.59 4.26 21.24
C VAL A 296 -15.63 3.49 20.33
N PRO A 297 -15.98 3.25 19.04
CA PRO A 297 -15.06 2.65 18.07
C PRO A 297 -13.78 3.47 17.90
N TYR A 298 -12.65 2.78 17.84
CA TYR A 298 -11.31 3.34 17.83
C TYR A 298 -10.44 2.69 16.74
N ALA A 299 -9.90 3.50 15.83
CA ALA A 299 -8.86 3.10 14.89
C ALA A 299 -7.58 3.92 15.12
N ARG A 300 -6.42 3.32 14.87
CA ARG A 300 -5.11 3.98 14.87
C ARG A 300 -4.36 3.60 13.59
N LEU A 301 -3.94 4.61 12.85
CA LEU A 301 -2.86 4.52 11.89
C LEU A 301 -1.57 4.92 12.59
N ASP A 302 -0.51 4.17 12.38
CA ASP A 302 0.80 4.39 12.99
C ASP A 302 1.84 4.44 11.88
N PHE A 303 2.38 5.64 11.63
CA PHE A 303 3.29 5.87 10.51
C PHE A 303 4.71 5.31 10.72
N ASP A 304 5.01 4.71 11.88
CA ASP A 304 6.15 3.80 12.04
C ASP A 304 6.01 2.52 11.17
N PHE A 305 4.78 2.17 10.75
CA PHE A 305 4.46 0.90 10.07
C PHE A 305 3.69 1.08 8.75
N ILE A 306 3.45 2.31 8.32
CA ILE A 306 2.65 2.65 7.13
C ILE A 306 3.46 3.63 6.28
N ASP A 307 3.59 3.35 4.97
CA ASP A 307 4.29 4.24 4.05
C ASP A 307 3.60 5.62 4.01
N PRO A 308 4.28 6.71 4.41
CA PRO A 308 3.65 8.02 4.49
C PRO A 308 3.22 8.59 3.13
N ARG A 309 3.73 8.06 2.00
CA ARG A 309 3.35 8.49 0.64
C ARG A 309 1.87 8.22 0.34
N LEU A 310 1.27 7.23 1.00
CA LEU A 310 -0.17 6.95 0.91
C LEU A 310 -1.04 8.15 1.31
N THR A 311 -0.55 9.05 2.18
CA THR A 311 -1.26 10.30 2.54
C THR A 311 -1.42 11.25 1.34
N ALA A 312 -0.54 11.18 0.35
CA ALA A 312 -0.60 12.00 -0.86
C ALA A 312 -1.30 11.29 -2.03
N VAL A 313 -1.08 9.98 -2.17
CA VAL A 313 -1.54 9.18 -3.32
C VAL A 313 -2.95 8.62 -3.11
N ALA A 314 -3.23 8.00 -1.97
CA ALA A 314 -4.51 7.35 -1.69
C ALA A 314 -4.95 7.53 -0.21
N PRO A 315 -5.40 8.74 0.19
CA PRO A 315 -5.99 8.97 1.51
C PRO A 315 -7.16 8.02 1.83
N TRP A 316 -7.96 7.68 0.81
CA TRP A 316 -9.09 6.76 0.92
C TRP A 316 -8.65 5.36 1.38
N TYR A 317 -7.48 4.88 0.96
CA TYR A 317 -6.96 3.57 1.37
C TYR A 317 -6.57 3.56 2.86
N LEU A 318 -5.97 4.65 3.35
CA LEU A 318 -5.68 4.82 4.78
C LEU A 318 -6.97 4.85 5.62
N LEU A 319 -8.05 5.42 5.08
CA LEU A 319 -9.36 5.43 5.72
C LEU A 319 -10.07 4.06 5.62
N ALA A 320 -9.83 3.27 4.58
CA ALA A 320 -10.24 1.87 4.52
C ALA A 320 -9.48 0.98 5.52
N GLN A 321 -8.18 1.24 5.77
CA GLN A 321 -7.46 0.58 6.88
C GLN A 321 -8.02 1.00 8.26
N CYS A 322 -8.52 2.23 8.40
CA CYS A 322 -9.31 2.60 9.58
C CYS A 322 -10.63 1.82 9.64
N ALA A 323 -11.34 1.68 8.51
CA ALA A 323 -12.58 0.92 8.41
C ALA A 323 -12.37 -0.54 8.85
N ARG A 324 -11.30 -1.20 8.40
CA ARG A 324 -10.88 -2.55 8.82
C ARG A 324 -10.72 -2.69 10.34
N ALA A 325 -10.17 -1.67 11.00
CA ALA A 325 -10.05 -1.65 12.46
C ALA A 325 -11.40 -1.35 13.16
N LEU A 326 -12.24 -0.49 12.59
CA LEU A 326 -13.54 -0.10 13.15
C LEU A 326 -14.62 -1.16 12.98
N ASP A 327 -14.59 -1.95 11.90
CA ASP A 327 -15.66 -2.85 11.51
C ASP A 327 -16.07 -3.88 12.59
N PRO A 328 -15.13 -4.61 13.24
CA PRO A 328 -15.48 -5.52 14.34
C PRO A 328 -16.06 -4.80 15.56
N GLN A 329 -15.82 -3.49 15.69
CA GLN A 329 -16.28 -2.63 16.77
C GLN A 329 -17.64 -1.97 16.48
N LEU A 330 -18.27 -2.26 15.33
CA LEU A 330 -19.58 -1.75 14.91
C LEU A 330 -20.63 -2.86 14.82
N ARG A 331 -21.89 -2.55 15.12
CA ARG A 331 -22.98 -3.55 15.04
C ARG A 331 -23.21 -3.95 13.58
N ASN A 332 -23.38 -5.25 13.35
CA ASN A 332 -23.57 -5.87 12.03
C ASN A 332 -22.38 -5.82 11.06
N ARG A 333 -21.20 -5.31 11.48
CA ARG A 333 -20.00 -5.19 10.60
C ARG A 333 -20.31 -4.49 9.27
N PRO A 334 -20.78 -3.22 9.32
CA PRO A 334 -21.32 -2.52 8.17
C PRO A 334 -20.23 -2.07 7.18
N LEU A 335 -18.96 -2.04 7.60
CA LEU A 335 -17.86 -1.58 6.75
C LEU A 335 -17.21 -2.71 5.97
N ARG A 336 -17.77 -3.93 6.03
CA ARG A 336 -17.16 -5.11 5.40
C ARG A 336 -16.95 -4.91 3.90
N ALA A 337 -17.93 -4.35 3.20
CA ALA A 337 -17.83 -4.03 1.78
C ALA A 337 -16.68 -3.04 1.48
N VAL A 338 -16.60 -1.93 2.22
CA VAL A 338 -15.51 -0.95 2.14
C VAL A 338 -14.12 -1.58 2.33
N VAL A 339 -14.00 -2.55 3.23
CA VAL A 339 -12.75 -3.27 3.48
C VAL A 339 -12.43 -4.23 2.34
N ASP A 340 -13.41 -5.01 1.89
CA ASP A 340 -13.24 -5.94 0.77
C ASP A 340 -12.89 -5.20 -0.54
N ASP A 341 -13.50 -4.03 -0.81
CA ASP A 341 -13.23 -3.20 -2.00
C ASP A 341 -11.81 -2.60 -2.01
N ALA A 342 -11.28 -2.23 -0.82
CA ALA A 342 -9.91 -1.78 -0.67
C ALA A 342 -8.88 -2.93 -0.74
N ASP A 343 -9.27 -4.13 -0.32
CA ASP A 343 -8.44 -5.34 -0.37
C ASP A 343 -8.39 -5.97 -1.78
N ASP A 344 -9.37 -5.67 -2.64
CA ASP A 344 -9.29 -5.99 -4.07
C ASP A 344 -8.20 -5.18 -4.82
N VAL A 345 -7.84 -3.98 -4.31
CA VAL A 345 -6.74 -3.16 -4.88
C VAL A 345 -5.37 -3.66 -4.45
N VAL A 346 -5.25 -4.16 -3.22
CA VAL A 346 -3.98 -4.62 -2.64
C VAL A 346 -4.18 -6.04 -2.10
N PRO A 347 -3.72 -7.09 -2.82
CA PRO A 347 -4.04 -8.49 -2.53
C PRO A 347 -3.89 -8.86 -1.05
N ILE A 348 -4.82 -9.67 -0.55
CA ILE A 348 -4.99 -10.02 0.88
C ILE A 348 -3.71 -10.52 1.57
N ASP A 349 -2.74 -11.06 0.83
CA ASP A 349 -1.39 -11.39 1.30
C ASP A 349 -0.52 -10.14 1.63
N ALA A 350 -1.10 -8.93 1.66
CA ALA A 350 -0.48 -7.66 2.06
C ALA A 350 0.20 -7.68 3.45
N PHE A 351 -0.11 -8.65 4.31
CA PHE A 351 0.65 -8.89 5.55
C PHE A 351 2.07 -9.42 5.31
N SER A 352 2.37 -9.91 4.11
CA SER A 352 3.70 -10.31 3.64
C SER A 352 4.37 -9.26 2.76
N LEU A 353 3.62 -8.26 2.29
CA LEU A 353 4.13 -7.16 1.48
C LEU A 353 4.66 -6.03 2.37
N GLY A 354 5.81 -5.47 2.02
CA GLY A 354 6.34 -4.29 2.70
C GLY A 354 5.45 -3.06 2.46
N PRO A 355 5.43 -2.05 3.36
CA PRO A 355 4.58 -0.85 3.18
C PRO A 355 4.79 -0.13 1.84
N GLN A 356 6.02 -0.15 1.31
CA GLN A 356 6.34 0.41 -0.01
C GLN A 356 5.70 -0.34 -1.19
N GLU A 357 5.46 -1.65 -1.04
CA GLU A 357 4.87 -2.48 -2.09
C GLU A 357 3.37 -2.27 -2.17
N VAL A 358 2.72 -2.01 -1.03
CA VAL A 358 1.33 -1.51 -0.95
C VAL A 358 1.18 -0.19 -1.71
N THR A 359 2.09 0.77 -1.48
CA THR A 359 2.11 2.03 -2.24
C THR A 359 2.32 1.79 -3.74
N ARG A 360 3.28 0.95 -4.13
CA ARG A 360 3.52 0.61 -5.54
C ARG A 360 2.34 -0.11 -6.20
N ALA A 361 1.56 -0.89 -5.46
CA ALA A 361 0.35 -1.54 -5.98
C ALA A 361 -0.73 -0.50 -6.30
N ILE A 362 -0.93 0.47 -5.41
CA ILE A 362 -1.87 1.58 -5.59
C ILE A 362 -1.41 2.53 -6.71
N GLU A 363 -0.11 2.84 -6.80
CA GLU A 363 0.48 3.67 -7.87
C GLU A 363 0.41 3.03 -9.27
N ARG A 364 0.05 1.74 -9.38
CA ARG A 364 -0.21 1.07 -10.68
C ARG A 364 -1.64 1.25 -11.19
N LEU A 365 -2.57 1.70 -10.35
CA LEU A 365 -3.90 2.08 -10.82
C LEU A 365 -3.78 3.28 -11.78
N SER A 366 -4.60 3.32 -12.82
CA SER A 366 -4.78 4.56 -13.57
C SER A 366 -5.37 5.65 -12.66
N SER A 367 -5.15 6.93 -13.00
CA SER A 367 -5.67 8.03 -12.19
C SER A 367 -7.20 8.02 -12.11
N GLU A 368 -7.88 7.58 -13.17
CA GLU A 368 -9.35 7.45 -13.24
C GLU A 368 -9.85 6.32 -12.33
N GLU A 369 -9.22 5.14 -12.35
CA GLU A 369 -9.55 4.04 -11.43
C GLU A 369 -9.30 4.44 -9.96
N ALA A 370 -8.18 5.11 -9.67
CA ALA A 370 -7.83 5.53 -8.31
C ALA A 370 -8.79 6.62 -7.75
N GLU A 371 -9.28 7.50 -8.63
CA GLU A 371 -10.30 8.51 -8.29
C GLU A 371 -11.66 7.86 -8.08
N GLN A 372 -12.13 7.03 -9.03
CA GLN A 372 -13.40 6.31 -8.94
C GLN A 372 -13.49 5.38 -7.70
N ARG A 373 -12.41 4.64 -7.41
CA ARG A 373 -12.30 3.82 -6.19
C ARG A 373 -12.33 4.69 -4.94
N GLY A 374 -11.63 5.82 -4.95
CA GLY A 374 -11.62 6.78 -3.86
C GLY A 374 -13.02 7.34 -3.55
N GLU A 375 -13.76 7.78 -4.57
CA GLU A 375 -15.13 8.25 -4.42
C GLU A 375 -16.08 7.17 -3.89
N SER A 376 -15.99 5.95 -4.43
CA SER A 376 -16.80 4.80 -3.99
C SER A 376 -16.59 4.49 -2.51
N ILE A 377 -15.33 4.27 -2.13
CA ILE A 377 -14.91 3.91 -0.76
C ILE A 377 -15.28 5.03 0.23
N MET A 378 -15.05 6.30 -0.12
CA MET A 378 -15.39 7.43 0.75
C MET A 378 -16.90 7.62 0.91
N GLY A 379 -17.66 7.44 -0.17
CA GLY A 379 -19.13 7.53 -0.17
C GLY A 379 -19.80 6.44 0.66
N GLU A 380 -19.34 5.19 0.53
CA GLU A 380 -19.85 4.08 1.34
C GLU A 380 -19.40 4.19 2.81
N LEU A 381 -18.12 4.47 3.07
CA LEU A 381 -17.62 4.68 4.44
C LEU A 381 -18.37 5.81 5.17
N GLY A 382 -18.65 6.91 4.47
CA GLY A 382 -19.45 8.01 5.00
C GLY A 382 -20.88 7.62 5.33
N ARG A 383 -21.54 6.88 4.42
CA ARG A 383 -22.90 6.36 4.60
C ARG A 383 -22.98 5.44 5.82
N GLU A 384 -22.16 4.40 5.85
CA GLU A 384 -22.22 3.37 6.88
C GLU A 384 -21.84 3.91 8.27
N LEU A 385 -20.79 4.73 8.38
CA LEU A 385 -20.45 5.36 9.66
C LEU A 385 -21.53 6.33 10.15
N SER A 386 -22.26 6.99 9.26
CA SER A 386 -23.37 7.88 9.64
C SER A 386 -24.53 7.11 10.27
N GLY A 387 -24.82 5.90 9.78
CA GLY A 387 -25.91 5.02 10.27
C GLY A 387 -25.66 4.34 11.62
N THR A 388 -24.43 4.37 12.13
CA THR A 388 -24.06 3.69 13.40
C THR A 388 -24.77 4.28 14.63
N ASP A 389 -24.98 3.47 15.68
CA ASP A 389 -25.48 3.94 16.99
C ASP A 389 -24.35 4.39 17.95
N ALA A 390 -23.10 4.39 17.49
CA ALA A 390 -21.93 4.75 18.28
C ALA A 390 -21.98 6.20 18.81
N PRO A 391 -21.63 6.47 20.07
CA PRO A 391 -21.69 7.82 20.65
C PRO A 391 -20.64 8.78 20.07
N ALA A 392 -19.49 8.24 19.65
CA ALA A 392 -18.42 8.92 18.93
C ALA A 392 -17.63 7.87 18.15
N ILE A 393 -16.88 8.28 17.12
CA ILE A 393 -15.92 7.43 16.42
C ILE A 393 -14.56 8.13 16.50
N VAL A 394 -13.49 7.42 16.85
CA VAL A 394 -12.15 7.97 17.03
C VAL A 394 -11.19 7.38 16.00
N ILE A 395 -10.59 8.23 15.17
CA ILE A 395 -9.44 7.88 14.33
C ILE A 395 -8.20 8.57 14.89
N VAL A 396 -7.10 7.84 15.02
CA VAL A 396 -5.81 8.37 15.49
C VAL A 396 -4.78 8.26 14.38
N LEU A 397 -4.09 9.36 14.11
CA LEU A 397 -2.89 9.41 13.29
C LEU A 397 -1.70 9.55 14.23
N ASP A 398 -0.97 8.47 14.48
CA ASP A 398 0.19 8.44 15.38
C ASP A 398 1.51 8.51 14.62
N THR A 399 2.54 8.99 15.30
CA THR A 399 3.91 9.13 14.76
C THR A 399 3.97 10.05 13.52
N LEU A 400 3.24 11.18 13.57
CA LEU A 400 3.19 12.15 12.48
C LEU A 400 4.55 12.76 12.09
N GLU A 401 5.58 12.64 12.93
CA GLU A 401 6.96 12.97 12.54
C GLU A 401 7.42 12.25 11.25
N GLU A 402 7.03 11.00 11.00
CA GLU A 402 7.42 10.26 9.78
C GLU A 402 6.71 10.81 8.53
N VAL A 403 5.43 11.20 8.66
CA VAL A 403 4.71 11.91 7.59
C VAL A 403 5.40 13.21 7.26
N LEU A 404 5.76 14.00 8.26
CA LEU A 404 6.41 15.30 8.08
C LEU A 404 7.88 15.19 7.61
N ALA A 405 8.52 14.04 7.79
CA ALA A 405 9.84 13.75 7.26
C ALA A 405 9.81 13.36 5.77
N HIS A 406 8.74 12.72 5.29
CA HIS A 406 8.66 12.20 3.92
C HIS A 406 8.15 13.26 2.91
N PRO A 407 8.95 13.74 1.94
CA PRO A 407 8.56 14.89 1.11
C PRO A 407 7.47 14.61 0.06
N GLN A 408 7.25 13.34 -0.27
CA GLN A 408 6.16 12.85 -1.11
C GLN A 408 4.85 12.62 -0.32
N SER A 409 4.81 12.90 0.98
CA SER A 409 3.57 12.84 1.78
C SER A 409 2.74 14.12 1.63
N ASP A 410 1.45 14.06 1.96
CA ASP A 410 0.61 15.24 2.11
C ASP A 410 -0.45 15.05 3.20
N LEU A 411 -0.09 15.44 4.43
CA LEU A 411 -1.00 15.38 5.57
C LEU A 411 -2.29 16.20 5.35
N LEU A 412 -2.26 17.28 4.54
CA LEU A 412 -3.47 18.06 4.29
C LEU A 412 -4.48 17.32 3.43
N LYS A 413 -4.05 16.50 2.46
CA LYS A 413 -4.98 15.65 1.69
C LYS A 413 -5.69 14.64 2.59
N LEU A 414 -4.97 14.00 3.52
CA LEU A 414 -5.59 13.09 4.48
C LEU A 414 -6.55 13.82 5.44
N LEU A 415 -6.22 15.03 5.88
CA LEU A 415 -7.11 15.84 6.70
C LEU A 415 -8.34 16.36 5.94
N ASP A 416 -8.21 16.67 4.65
CA ASP A 416 -9.34 17.05 3.78
C ASP A 416 -10.31 15.87 3.63
N ALA A 417 -9.81 14.65 3.36
CA ALA A 417 -10.62 13.43 3.30
C ALA A 417 -11.29 13.11 4.66
N LEU A 418 -10.60 13.35 5.78
CA LEU A 418 -11.19 13.23 7.12
C LEU A 418 -12.27 14.29 7.40
N ASP A 419 -12.15 15.51 6.88
CA ASP A 419 -13.22 16.52 7.01
C ASP A 419 -14.43 16.18 6.13
N GLU A 420 -14.22 15.63 4.93
CA GLU A 420 -15.28 15.08 4.10
C GLU A 420 -16.04 13.98 4.84
N LEU A 421 -15.32 12.98 5.37
CA LEU A 421 -15.92 11.90 6.16
C LEU A 421 -16.65 12.43 7.41
N ARG A 422 -16.14 13.49 8.04
CA ARG A 422 -16.79 14.17 9.17
C ARG A 422 -18.06 14.95 8.76
N ARG A 423 -18.19 15.41 7.51
CA ARG A 423 -19.45 16.03 7.03
C ARG A 423 -20.56 14.96 6.97
N ALA A 424 -20.25 13.75 6.52
CA ALA A 424 -21.16 12.61 6.57
C ALA A 424 -21.39 12.08 8.00
N CYS A 425 -20.34 12.03 8.83
CA CYS A 425 -20.41 11.60 10.23
C CYS A 425 -19.91 12.68 11.22
N PRO A 426 -20.76 13.62 11.66
CA PRO A 426 -20.39 14.70 12.61
C PRO A 426 -19.92 14.23 13.99
N ARG A 427 -20.04 12.92 14.29
CA ARG A 427 -19.55 12.27 15.52
C ARG A 427 -18.08 11.83 15.42
N LEU A 428 -17.47 11.90 14.24
CA LEU A 428 -16.06 11.60 14.02
C LEU A 428 -15.18 12.58 14.80
N LYS A 429 -14.20 12.03 15.51
CA LYS A 429 -13.11 12.74 16.20
C LYS A 429 -11.79 12.21 15.70
N VAL A 430 -10.87 13.12 15.40
CA VAL A 430 -9.51 12.78 14.97
C VAL A 430 -8.52 13.18 16.05
N ILE A 431 -7.55 12.32 16.32
CA ILE A 431 -6.41 12.61 17.18
C ILE A 431 -5.15 12.59 16.31
N LEU A 432 -4.43 13.69 16.32
CA LEU A 432 -3.12 13.83 15.68
C LEU A 432 -2.07 13.69 16.78
N SER A 433 -1.13 12.76 16.64
CA SER A 433 -0.09 12.51 17.66
C SER A 433 1.29 12.60 17.01
N GLY A 434 2.14 13.47 17.56
CA GLY A 434 3.46 13.73 17.00
C GLY A 434 4.40 14.51 17.92
N ARG A 435 5.63 14.73 17.48
CA ARG A 435 6.65 15.52 18.20
C ARG A 435 6.60 17.02 17.94
N PHE A 436 5.92 17.46 16.89
CA PHE A 436 6.00 18.82 16.39
C PHE A 436 4.65 19.55 16.43
N ASN A 437 4.71 20.86 16.66
CA ASN A 437 3.57 21.73 16.48
C ASN A 437 3.23 21.86 14.98
N LEU A 438 2.02 21.44 14.59
CA LEU A 438 1.61 21.34 13.19
C LEU A 438 1.43 22.70 12.52
N ASP A 439 0.98 23.73 13.25
CA ASP A 439 0.84 25.10 12.72
C ASP A 439 2.18 25.64 12.20
N SER A 440 3.29 25.27 12.84
CA SER A 440 4.65 25.67 12.46
C SER A 440 5.30 24.80 11.36
N ARG A 441 4.76 23.59 11.10
CA ARG A 441 5.37 22.58 10.23
C ARG A 441 4.59 22.26 8.96
N VAL A 442 3.27 22.48 8.94
CA VAL A 442 2.40 22.13 7.81
C VAL A 442 1.82 23.42 7.20
N PRO A 443 2.36 23.92 6.07
CA PRO A 443 1.89 25.15 5.45
C PRO A 443 0.38 25.08 5.12
N GLY A 444 -0.41 26.03 5.63
CA GLY A 444 -1.86 26.09 5.43
C GLY A 444 -2.72 25.28 6.42
N TYR A 445 -2.11 24.51 7.34
CA TYR A 445 -2.84 23.78 8.38
C TYR A 445 -3.61 24.71 9.33
N ALA A 446 -2.95 25.74 9.86
CA ALA A 446 -3.57 26.70 10.76
C ALA A 446 -4.75 27.44 10.11
N ASP A 447 -4.61 27.83 8.84
CA ASP A 447 -5.64 28.56 8.07
C ASP A 447 -6.89 27.70 7.81
N ARG A 448 -6.71 26.42 7.44
CA ARG A 448 -7.82 25.49 7.19
C ARG A 448 -8.44 24.95 8.48
N PHE A 449 -7.62 24.43 9.38
CA PHE A 449 -8.05 23.58 10.49
C PHE A 449 -7.89 24.21 11.87
N GLY A 450 -7.13 25.30 12.05
CA GLY A 450 -6.81 25.85 13.39
C GLY A 450 -8.03 26.15 14.28
N LYS A 451 -9.14 26.63 13.71
CA LYS A 451 -10.42 26.87 14.42
C LYS A 451 -11.18 25.59 14.85
N GLN A 452 -10.73 24.44 14.33
CA GLN A 452 -11.32 23.10 14.46
C GLN A 452 -10.42 22.15 15.27
N VAL A 453 -9.22 22.62 15.62
CA VAL A 453 -8.21 21.91 16.40
C VAL A 453 -8.30 22.34 17.86
N ARG A 454 -8.05 21.38 18.75
CA ARG A 454 -7.68 21.61 20.14
C ARG A 454 -6.32 20.99 20.37
N THR A 455 -5.33 21.78 20.80
CA THR A 455 -4.03 21.24 21.21
C THR A 455 -4.08 20.74 22.65
N LEU A 456 -3.44 19.60 22.90
CA LEU A 456 -3.19 19.00 24.20
C LEU A 456 -1.67 18.80 24.31
N ASP A 457 -1.02 19.64 25.10
CA ASP A 457 0.37 19.40 25.49
C ASP A 457 0.40 18.25 26.51
N LEU A 458 0.97 17.11 26.12
CA LEU A 458 1.21 15.99 27.03
C LEU A 458 2.60 16.17 27.66
N ASP A 459 2.68 17.19 28.50
CA ASP A 459 3.92 17.64 29.12
C ASP A 459 4.51 16.60 30.08
N ARG A 460 5.71 16.84 30.62
CA ARG A 460 6.32 15.93 31.62
C ARG A 460 5.44 15.80 32.88
N MET A 461 5.59 14.69 33.61
CA MET A 461 4.94 14.54 34.92
C MET A 461 5.52 15.54 35.92
N SER A 462 4.66 16.20 36.69
CA SER A 462 5.09 16.92 37.90
C SER A 462 5.79 15.99 38.91
N GLU A 463 6.54 16.54 39.88
CA GLU A 463 7.14 15.73 40.95
C GLU A 463 6.06 14.99 41.78
N ALA A 464 4.89 15.61 41.94
CA ALA A 464 3.72 15.01 42.59
C ALA A 464 3.12 13.86 41.78
N GLU A 465 2.93 14.01 40.46
CA GLU A 465 2.52 12.90 39.58
C GLU A 465 3.57 11.78 39.55
N SER A 466 4.85 12.13 39.51
CA SER A 466 5.97 11.18 39.53
C SER A 466 5.96 10.34 40.80
N THR A 467 5.82 11.00 41.96
CA THR A 467 5.67 10.34 43.27
C THR A 467 4.41 9.47 43.32
N ALA A 468 3.28 9.96 42.81
CA ALA A 468 2.03 9.21 42.76
C ALA A 468 2.10 7.98 41.83
N TYR A 469 2.83 8.06 40.72
CA TYR A 469 3.13 6.94 39.83
C TYR A 469 3.95 5.87 40.56
N LEU A 470 5.08 6.27 41.17
CA LEU A 470 5.97 5.36 41.90
C LEU A 470 5.24 4.65 43.06
N VAL A 471 4.50 5.39 43.88
CA VAL A 471 3.79 4.80 45.05
C VAL A 471 2.52 4.06 44.62
N LYS A 472 1.59 4.70 43.89
CA LYS A 472 0.25 4.13 43.65
C LYS A 472 0.19 3.14 42.48
N LYS A 473 1.06 3.28 41.48
CA LYS A 473 1.03 2.44 40.25
C LYS A 473 2.17 1.43 40.18
N ARG A 474 3.34 1.76 40.73
CA ARG A 474 4.48 0.84 40.86
C ARG A 474 4.56 0.15 42.24
N ARG A 475 3.68 0.52 43.19
CA ARG A 475 3.55 -0.06 44.54
C ARG A 475 4.83 0.04 45.38
N LEU A 476 5.62 1.08 45.16
CA LEU A 476 6.88 1.29 45.89
C LEU A 476 6.64 1.97 47.24
N PRO A 477 7.40 1.62 48.30
CA PRO A 477 7.32 2.29 49.60
C PRO A 477 7.56 3.80 49.49
N LYS A 478 6.74 4.61 50.16
CA LYS A 478 6.95 6.06 50.21
C LYS A 478 8.17 6.36 51.09
N GLY A 479 9.16 7.09 50.57
CA GLY A 479 10.37 7.44 51.31
C GLY A 479 11.37 8.26 50.49
N ALA A 480 12.55 8.54 51.06
CA ALA A 480 13.58 9.39 50.46
C ALA A 480 14.00 8.93 49.04
N LEU A 481 14.00 7.62 48.79
CA LEU A 481 14.32 7.04 47.48
C LEU A 481 13.29 7.39 46.40
N VAL A 482 11.99 7.35 46.71
CA VAL A 482 10.93 7.81 45.79
C VAL A 482 11.16 9.27 45.40
N THR A 483 11.49 10.12 46.37
CA THR A 483 11.79 11.54 46.13
C THR A 483 13.06 11.72 45.28
N ALA A 484 14.12 10.94 45.55
CA ALA A 484 15.34 10.95 44.74
C ALA A 484 15.04 10.57 43.28
N ILE A 485 14.30 9.47 43.05
CA ILE A 485 13.90 9.03 41.71
C ILE A 485 13.02 10.08 41.02
N ALA A 486 11.99 10.60 41.70
CA ALA A 486 11.07 11.58 41.13
C ALA A 486 11.81 12.85 40.65
N LYS A 487 12.75 13.35 41.47
CA LYS A 487 13.60 14.49 41.12
C LYS A 487 14.58 14.15 39.99
N ARG A 488 15.30 13.02 40.09
CA ARG A 488 16.32 12.58 39.11
C ARG A 488 15.76 12.39 37.70
N CYS A 489 14.52 11.91 37.60
CA CYS A 489 13.82 11.68 36.34
C CYS A 489 13.25 12.95 35.70
N HIS A 490 13.17 14.07 36.43
CA HIS A 490 12.59 15.34 35.98
C HIS A 490 11.25 15.15 35.23
N GLY A 491 10.39 14.28 35.76
CA GLY A 491 9.06 14.02 35.21
C GLY A 491 8.96 13.14 33.96
N LEU A 492 10.05 12.54 33.45
CA LEU A 492 9.99 11.63 32.30
C LEU A 492 9.37 10.28 32.69
N PRO A 493 8.18 9.89 32.16
CA PRO A 493 7.52 8.63 32.52
C PRO A 493 8.37 7.40 32.25
N PHE A 494 9.13 7.40 31.14
CA PHE A 494 10.08 6.34 30.83
C PHE A 494 11.18 6.19 31.89
N ALA A 495 11.82 7.29 32.27
CA ALA A 495 12.84 7.28 33.33
C ALA A 495 12.27 6.80 34.67
N LEU A 496 11.04 7.22 35.01
CA LEU A 496 10.34 6.77 36.22
C LEU A 496 10.03 5.28 36.20
N SER A 497 9.60 4.72 35.06
CA SER A 497 9.38 3.27 34.95
C SER A 497 10.67 2.49 35.17
N LEU A 498 11.78 2.98 34.64
CA LEU A 498 13.08 2.32 34.70
C LEU A 498 13.66 2.23 36.11
N PHE A 499 13.69 3.33 36.86
CA PHE A 499 14.13 3.28 38.26
C PHE A 499 13.15 2.51 39.16
N ALA A 500 11.84 2.53 38.85
CA ALA A 500 10.86 1.71 39.56
C ALA A 500 11.02 0.21 39.29
N ASP A 501 11.43 -0.14 38.07
CA ASP A 501 11.80 -1.48 37.66
C ASP A 501 13.11 -1.93 38.31
N GLU A 502 14.11 -1.06 38.40
CA GLU A 502 15.40 -1.37 39.05
C GLU A 502 15.23 -1.61 40.54
N TRP A 503 14.53 -0.74 41.27
CA TRP A 503 14.32 -0.93 42.72
C TRP A 503 13.55 -2.22 43.05
N GLN A 504 12.68 -2.71 42.15
CA GLN A 504 12.02 -4.01 42.33
C GLN A 504 12.97 -5.20 42.16
N ILE A 505 14.06 -5.04 41.42
CA ILE A 505 15.09 -6.07 41.20
C ILE A 505 16.20 -5.96 42.25
N ASN A 506 16.54 -4.73 42.64
CA ASN A 506 17.52 -4.38 43.65
C ASN A 506 16.86 -3.58 44.80
N PRO A 507 16.26 -4.25 45.81
CA PRO A 507 15.66 -3.58 46.96
C PRO A 507 16.62 -2.74 47.81
N LYS A 508 17.95 -2.87 47.60
CA LYS A 508 19.00 -2.14 48.34
C LYS A 508 19.39 -0.80 47.72
N LEU A 509 18.85 -0.46 46.53
CA LEU A 509 19.12 0.81 45.85
C LEU A 509 18.93 2.01 46.80
N THR A 510 19.92 2.88 46.89
CA THR A 510 19.93 4.02 47.83
C THR A 510 19.54 5.35 47.17
N PRO A 511 19.03 6.33 47.93
CA PRO A 511 18.73 7.66 47.40
C PRO A 511 19.96 8.37 46.79
N GLU A 512 21.13 8.12 47.35
CA GLU A 512 22.43 8.65 46.95
C GLU A 512 22.86 8.06 45.59
N GLU A 513 22.84 6.73 45.43
CA GLU A 513 23.11 6.06 44.15
C GLU A 513 22.20 6.58 43.03
N VAL A 514 20.92 6.85 43.30
CA VAL A 514 19.99 7.42 42.30
C VAL A 514 20.38 8.84 41.90
N ARG A 515 20.91 9.66 42.81
CA ARG A 515 21.39 11.01 42.48
C ARG A 515 22.66 10.96 41.64
N GLU A 516 23.59 10.06 41.98
CA GLU A 516 24.86 9.89 41.29
C GLU A 516 24.74 9.16 39.95
N THR A 517 23.69 8.34 39.79
CA THR A 517 23.42 7.59 38.55
C THR A 517 23.42 8.52 37.33
N PRO A 518 24.28 8.29 36.31
CA PRO A 518 24.23 9.04 35.06
C PRO A 518 22.92 8.78 34.32
N GLY A 519 22.52 9.72 33.45
CA GLY A 519 21.11 9.90 33.04
C GLY A 519 20.35 8.63 32.61
N PRO A 520 19.00 8.61 32.75
CA PRO A 520 18.18 7.38 32.76
C PRO A 520 18.39 6.40 31.59
N GLU A 521 18.73 6.91 30.40
CA GLU A 521 19.08 6.13 29.21
C GLU A 521 20.30 5.23 29.44
N LEU A 522 21.35 5.73 30.12
CA LEU A 522 22.57 4.99 30.39
C LEU A 522 22.36 3.95 31.49
N HIS A 523 21.55 4.28 32.51
CA HIS A 523 21.10 3.34 33.52
C HIS A 523 20.27 2.20 32.91
N TYR A 524 19.33 2.48 31.99
CA TYR A 524 18.61 1.45 31.23
C TYR A 524 19.53 0.53 30.45
N LEU A 525 20.47 1.11 29.70
CA LEU A 525 21.44 0.36 28.91
C LEU A 525 22.27 -0.58 29.80
N VAL A 526 22.72 -0.12 30.96
CA VAL A 526 23.46 -0.94 31.92
C VAL A 526 22.59 -2.02 32.56
N GLU A 527 21.51 -1.64 33.24
CA GLU A 527 20.76 -2.50 34.16
C GLU A 527 19.76 -3.44 33.48
N ARG A 528 19.18 -3.01 32.36
CA ARG A 528 18.16 -3.79 31.64
C ARG A 528 18.66 -4.48 30.39
N VAL A 529 19.78 -4.03 29.83
CA VAL A 529 20.36 -4.63 28.62
C VAL A 529 21.67 -5.33 28.94
N LEU A 530 22.74 -4.60 29.25
CA LEU A 530 24.09 -5.16 29.36
C LEU A 530 24.27 -6.15 30.52
N LYS A 531 23.59 -5.97 31.67
CA LYS A 531 23.56 -6.98 32.75
C LYS A 531 22.87 -8.30 32.39
N ARG A 532 22.02 -8.32 31.34
CA ARG A 532 21.10 -9.44 31.04
C ARG A 532 21.43 -10.22 29.78
N VAL A 533 22.41 -9.74 29.01
CA VAL A 533 22.90 -10.40 27.80
C VAL A 533 24.30 -10.97 28.02
N PRO A 534 24.68 -12.06 27.35
CA PRO A 534 26.07 -12.51 27.33
C PRO A 534 27.01 -11.39 26.86
N ASN A 535 28.23 -11.34 27.39
CA ASN A 535 29.20 -10.27 27.07
C ASN A 535 29.44 -10.10 25.55
N VAL A 536 29.48 -11.20 24.78
CA VAL A 536 29.59 -11.16 23.31
C VAL A 536 28.39 -10.51 22.62
N ILE A 537 27.18 -10.68 23.16
CA ILE A 537 25.95 -10.02 22.66
C ILE A 537 25.98 -8.54 23.05
N GLY A 538 26.50 -8.20 24.24
CA GLY A 538 26.79 -6.82 24.63
C GLY A 538 27.73 -6.14 23.63
N TRP A 539 28.87 -6.76 23.30
CA TRP A 539 29.83 -6.27 22.31
C TRP A 539 29.22 -6.12 20.90
N MET A 540 28.44 -7.11 20.46
CA MET A 540 27.71 -7.02 19.18
C MET A 540 26.68 -5.87 19.19
N LEU A 541 25.93 -5.65 20.28
CA LEU A 541 25.06 -4.48 20.42
C LEU A 541 25.87 -3.19 20.36
N ARG A 542 27.01 -3.11 21.07
CA ARG A 542 27.91 -1.95 21.08
C ARG A 542 28.35 -1.53 19.68
N TYR A 543 28.64 -2.49 18.80
CA TYR A 543 29.03 -2.20 17.41
C TYR A 543 27.80 -2.03 16.51
N GLY A 544 26.75 -2.82 16.73
CA GLY A 544 25.51 -2.80 15.95
C GLY A 544 24.79 -1.45 15.95
N VAL A 545 25.00 -0.60 16.97
CA VAL A 545 24.43 0.75 16.97
C VAL A 545 24.89 1.63 15.81
N VAL A 546 25.93 1.29 15.03
CA VAL A 546 26.29 2.09 13.84
C VAL A 546 25.33 1.91 12.67
N ALA A 547 24.56 0.83 12.63
CA ALA A 547 23.62 0.54 11.56
C ALA A 547 22.35 1.40 11.68
N ARG A 548 21.69 1.69 10.55
CA ARG A 548 20.27 2.10 10.54
C ARG A 548 19.35 0.87 10.52
N ARG A 549 19.73 -0.16 9.77
CA ARG A 549 19.09 -1.47 9.70
C ARG A 549 20.13 -2.54 10.04
N LEU A 550 19.99 -3.21 11.18
CA LEU A 550 20.89 -4.30 11.52
C LEU A 550 20.40 -5.56 10.80
N THR A 551 21.24 -6.18 9.99
CA THR A 551 20.92 -7.43 9.26
C THR A 551 21.95 -8.50 9.56
N ARG A 552 21.62 -9.78 9.33
CA ARG A 552 22.59 -10.89 9.46
C ARG A 552 23.83 -10.68 8.57
N ARG A 553 23.64 -10.05 7.41
CA ARG A 553 24.68 -9.66 6.46
C ARG A 553 25.59 -8.58 7.06
N PHE A 554 25.03 -7.49 7.57
CA PHE A 554 25.78 -6.43 8.25
C PHE A 554 26.57 -6.96 9.47
N LEU A 555 25.98 -7.89 10.22
CA LEU A 555 26.67 -8.57 11.31
C LEU A 555 27.92 -9.33 10.82
N ALA A 556 27.81 -10.10 9.72
CA ALA A 556 28.91 -10.86 9.15
C ALA A 556 30.00 -9.96 8.52
N ASP A 557 29.61 -8.95 7.74
CA ASP A 557 30.53 -8.21 6.87
C ASP A 557 31.16 -6.97 7.56
N VAL A 558 30.46 -6.38 8.55
CA VAL A 558 30.86 -5.14 9.22
C VAL A 558 31.27 -5.35 10.67
N ILE A 559 30.45 -6.04 11.46
CA ILE A 559 30.61 -6.13 12.92
C ILE A 559 31.59 -7.23 13.31
N LEU A 560 31.36 -8.46 12.82
CA LEU A 560 32.15 -9.64 13.16
C LEU A 560 33.67 -9.43 12.94
N PRO A 561 34.14 -8.85 11.81
CA PRO A 561 35.58 -8.67 11.60
C PRO A 561 36.24 -7.64 12.54
N GLU A 562 35.47 -6.75 13.15
CA GLU A 562 35.98 -5.84 14.19
C GLU A 562 35.91 -6.47 15.59
N LEU A 563 34.95 -7.38 15.84
CA LEU A 563 34.94 -8.21 17.06
C LEU A 563 36.09 -9.21 17.07
N GLU A 564 36.39 -9.85 15.93
CA GLU A 564 37.54 -10.75 15.77
C GLU A 564 38.85 -9.98 15.95
N ALA A 565 39.03 -8.85 15.27
CA ALA A 565 40.23 -8.03 15.46
C ALA A 565 40.42 -7.58 16.92
N LEU A 566 39.34 -7.25 17.63
CA LEU A 566 39.38 -6.90 19.05
C LEU A 566 39.76 -8.11 19.93
N ARG A 567 39.15 -9.28 19.67
CA ARG A 567 39.45 -10.57 20.35
C ARG A 567 40.92 -10.94 20.18
N ASP A 568 41.45 -10.74 18.98
CA ASP A 568 42.81 -11.07 18.58
C ASP A 568 43.82 -9.97 19.00
N GLY A 569 43.39 -9.02 19.87
CA GLY A 569 44.26 -8.09 20.60
C GLY A 569 44.31 -6.64 20.08
N ALA A 570 43.57 -6.30 19.01
CA ALA A 570 43.62 -4.96 18.43
C ALA A 570 42.91 -3.89 19.28
N ARG A 571 43.65 -2.88 19.73
CA ARG A 571 43.18 -1.86 20.69
C ARG A 571 42.47 -0.65 20.04
N PHE A 572 41.47 -0.91 19.20
CA PHE A 572 40.68 0.15 18.54
C PHE A 572 39.45 0.60 19.34
N ASP A 573 39.03 -0.17 20.33
CA ASP A 573 38.08 0.18 21.38
C ASP A 573 38.75 -0.04 22.74
N ASN A 574 38.47 0.82 23.71
CA ASN A 574 38.94 0.64 25.09
C ASN A 574 37.85 1.09 26.08
N PRO A 575 36.96 0.18 26.51
CA PRO A 575 35.84 0.51 27.40
C PRO A 575 36.23 1.20 28.71
N LEU A 576 37.48 1.12 29.15
CA LEU A 576 37.98 1.87 30.32
C LEU A 576 37.97 3.41 30.11
N ARG A 577 37.75 3.91 28.90
CA ARG A 577 37.54 5.34 28.59
C ARG A 577 36.05 5.74 28.48
N ASP A 578 35.14 4.78 28.61
CA ASP A 578 33.70 5.06 28.73
C ASP A 578 33.38 5.64 30.12
N SER A 579 32.11 5.99 30.36
CA SER A 579 31.62 6.16 31.73
C SER A 579 31.90 4.90 32.58
N LYS A 580 32.26 5.06 33.86
CA LYS A 580 32.63 3.96 34.78
C LYS A 580 31.54 2.89 34.91
N GLU A 581 30.28 3.29 34.74
CA GLU A 581 29.10 2.43 34.81
C GLU A 581 29.00 1.53 33.59
N LEU A 582 29.33 2.03 32.40
CA LEU A 582 29.23 1.29 31.14
C LEU A 582 30.46 0.41 30.89
N GLY A 583 31.67 0.95 31.08
CA GLY A 583 32.91 0.30 30.66
C GLY A 583 33.14 -1.09 31.26
N LYS A 584 32.70 -1.30 32.51
CA LYS A 584 32.85 -2.56 33.25
C LYS A 584 32.10 -3.78 32.67
N TYR A 585 31.14 -3.57 31.76
CA TYR A 585 30.40 -4.66 31.11
C TYR A 585 31.06 -5.19 29.84
N PHE A 586 32.01 -4.43 29.30
CA PHE A 586 32.75 -4.75 28.08
C PHE A 586 34.10 -5.37 28.41
N ASP A 587 34.03 -6.53 29.05
CA ASP A 587 35.17 -7.35 29.41
C ASP A 587 35.84 -7.92 28.14
N LEU A 588 37.09 -7.51 27.90
CA LEU A 588 37.90 -7.97 26.76
C LEU A 588 38.47 -9.37 27.00
N GLN A 589 38.75 -9.74 28.25
CA GLN A 589 39.28 -11.07 28.58
C GLN A 589 38.20 -12.13 28.34
N LYS A 590 36.93 -11.86 28.71
CA LYS A 590 35.82 -12.76 28.42
C LYS A 590 35.49 -12.90 26.93
N LEU A 591 35.74 -11.86 26.12
CA LEU A 591 35.62 -11.95 24.67
C LEU A 591 36.76 -12.81 24.09
N ALA A 592 37.99 -12.65 24.60
CA ALA A 592 39.19 -13.38 24.18
C ALA A 592 39.20 -14.86 24.64
N SER A 593 38.70 -15.16 25.83
CA SER A 593 38.69 -16.51 26.42
C SER A 593 37.45 -17.33 26.08
N GLY A 594 36.56 -16.83 25.22
CA GLY A 594 35.34 -17.53 24.85
C GLY A 594 35.62 -18.76 23.99
N GLU A 595 35.32 -19.96 24.50
CA GLU A 595 35.50 -21.24 23.80
C GLU A 595 34.69 -21.35 22.48
N ARG A 596 33.64 -20.54 22.33
CA ARG A 596 32.74 -20.57 21.18
C ARG A 596 33.24 -19.66 20.06
N ALA A 597 33.50 -20.24 18.89
CA ALA A 597 33.82 -19.48 17.69
C ALA A 597 32.77 -18.40 17.40
N LEU A 598 33.22 -17.18 17.12
CA LEU A 598 32.34 -16.06 16.75
C LEU A 598 31.71 -16.35 15.38
N SER A 599 30.44 -16.77 15.38
CA SER A 599 29.70 -17.08 14.16
C SER A 599 28.54 -16.12 13.99
N ALA A 600 28.47 -15.44 12.83
CA ALA A 600 27.37 -14.52 12.52
C ALA A 600 25.99 -15.18 12.65
N ASN A 601 25.84 -16.45 12.23
CA ASN A 601 24.56 -17.17 12.34
C ASN A 601 24.17 -17.44 13.80
N LEU A 602 25.12 -17.81 14.66
CA LEU A 602 24.85 -18.08 16.07
C LEU A 602 24.56 -16.79 16.84
N LEU A 603 25.37 -15.75 16.62
CA LEU A 603 25.18 -14.43 17.24
C LEU A 603 23.86 -13.77 16.80
N TRP A 604 23.47 -13.94 15.53
CA TRP A 604 22.16 -13.51 15.03
C TRP A 604 21.00 -14.26 15.71
N ALA A 605 21.07 -15.59 15.78
CA ALA A 605 20.05 -16.41 16.42
C ALA A 605 19.99 -16.21 17.96
N ASP A 606 21.10 -15.83 18.59
CA ASP A 606 21.14 -15.39 19.99
C ASP A 606 20.46 -14.00 20.13
N LEU A 607 20.70 -13.05 19.21
CA LEU A 607 20.04 -11.73 19.22
C LEU A 607 18.53 -11.81 18.98
N GLU A 608 18.08 -12.63 18.01
CA GLU A 608 16.66 -12.82 17.74
C GLU A 608 15.89 -13.38 18.95
N ARG A 609 16.51 -14.29 19.72
CA ARG A 609 15.94 -14.79 20.98
C ARG A 609 15.79 -13.69 22.04
N HIS A 610 16.62 -12.65 22.00
CA HIS A 610 16.42 -11.47 22.84
C HIS A 610 15.35 -10.52 22.28
N ALA A 611 15.16 -10.44 20.96
CA ALA A 611 14.16 -9.58 20.33
C ALA A 611 12.69 -10.00 20.58
N SER A 612 12.45 -11.27 20.93
CA SER A 612 11.13 -11.76 21.36
C SER A 612 10.90 -11.66 22.89
N ALA A 613 11.97 -11.62 23.69
CA ALA A 613 11.92 -11.66 25.15
C ALA A 613 12.12 -10.30 25.84
N PHE A 614 12.79 -9.33 25.20
CA PHE A 614 13.19 -8.06 25.83
C PHE A 614 13.03 -6.86 24.89
N SER A 615 12.51 -5.74 25.43
CA SER A 615 12.11 -4.56 24.65
C SER A 615 13.25 -3.64 24.16
N PHE A 616 14.46 -4.16 23.97
CA PHE A 616 15.63 -3.36 23.56
C PHE A 616 16.12 -3.63 22.13
N VAL A 617 15.69 -4.73 21.53
CA VAL A 617 15.73 -5.00 20.07
C VAL A 617 14.35 -5.49 19.65
N SER A 618 13.89 -5.11 18.46
CA SER A 618 12.67 -5.65 17.85
C SER A 618 12.94 -6.06 16.40
N ARG A 619 12.16 -7.01 15.87
CA ARG A 619 12.11 -7.23 14.41
C ARG A 619 11.49 -6.02 13.73
N ASP A 620 12.03 -5.63 12.58
CA ASP A 620 11.40 -4.65 11.70
C ASP A 620 10.17 -5.31 11.06
N ALA A 621 9.00 -4.66 11.15
CA ALA A 621 7.77 -5.19 10.56
C ALA A 621 7.77 -5.10 9.03
N SER A 622 8.51 -4.14 8.46
CA SER A 622 8.66 -3.96 7.01
C SER A 622 9.69 -4.92 6.40
N HIS A 623 10.64 -5.38 7.23
CA HIS A 623 11.77 -6.21 6.81
C HIS A 623 12.04 -7.29 7.88
N PRO A 624 11.38 -8.46 7.83
CA PRO A 624 11.47 -9.48 8.89
C PRO A 624 12.89 -9.96 9.24
N ASP A 625 13.81 -9.91 8.27
CA ASP A 625 15.24 -10.24 8.41
C ASP A 625 16.10 -9.10 9.00
N CYS A 626 15.47 -7.97 9.37
CA CYS A 626 16.11 -6.82 10.00
C CYS A 626 15.74 -6.73 11.48
N LEU A 627 16.72 -6.32 12.29
CA LEU A 627 16.56 -6.02 13.70
C LEU A 627 16.79 -4.52 13.94
N VAL A 628 15.90 -3.90 14.72
CA VAL A 628 15.96 -2.50 15.09
C VAL A 628 16.38 -2.41 16.56
N ILE A 629 17.51 -1.74 16.82
CA ILE A 629 17.99 -1.47 18.18
C ILE A 629 17.23 -0.25 18.73
N HIS A 630 16.66 -0.36 19.92
CA HIS A 630 15.87 0.73 20.51
C HIS A 630 16.72 2.01 20.70
N ALA A 631 16.10 3.19 20.52
CA ALA A 631 16.82 4.47 20.57
C ALA A 631 17.53 4.71 21.91
N ASP A 632 16.97 4.21 23.02
CA ASP A 632 17.54 4.31 24.37
C ASP A 632 18.76 3.39 24.61
N VAL A 633 19.02 2.43 23.71
CA VAL A 633 20.30 1.72 23.62
C VAL A 633 21.24 2.47 22.67
N MET A 634 20.76 2.82 21.48
CA MET A 634 21.59 3.45 20.45
C MET A 634 22.23 4.76 20.89
N ARG A 635 21.47 5.67 21.51
CA ARG A 635 21.95 7.01 21.87
C ARG A 635 23.06 7.01 22.91
N PRO A 636 22.90 6.40 24.11
CA PRO A 636 23.99 6.32 25.08
C PRO A 636 25.19 5.54 24.54
N MET A 637 24.97 4.43 23.82
CA MET A 637 26.06 3.64 23.25
C MET A 637 26.86 4.42 22.20
N ARG A 638 26.21 5.08 21.23
CA ARG A 638 26.87 5.93 20.23
C ARG A 638 27.65 7.08 20.89
N ARG A 639 27.14 7.65 21.99
CA ARG A 639 27.81 8.73 22.74
C ARG A 639 29.14 8.27 23.33
N GLU A 640 29.19 7.07 23.91
CA GLU A 640 30.45 6.51 24.41
C GLU A 640 31.35 6.03 23.25
N LEU A 641 30.78 5.36 22.24
CA LEU A 641 31.53 4.84 21.07
C LEU A 641 32.26 5.95 20.28
N ARG A 642 31.74 7.19 20.28
CA ARG A 642 32.39 8.39 19.70
C ARG A 642 33.78 8.70 20.28
N LYS A 643 34.11 8.20 21.46
CA LYS A 643 35.43 8.36 22.08
C LYS A 643 36.50 7.43 21.46
N HIS A 644 36.10 6.47 20.63
CA HIS A 644 36.96 5.36 20.19
C HIS A 644 37.22 5.35 18.68
N PRO A 645 38.45 4.99 18.25
CA PRO A 645 38.77 4.79 16.84
C PRO A 645 37.86 3.79 16.11
N VAL A 646 37.34 2.78 16.81
CA VAL A 646 36.48 1.74 16.21
C VAL A 646 35.22 2.30 15.55
N LEU A 647 34.63 3.40 16.04
CA LEU A 647 33.45 4.01 15.40
C LEU A 647 33.71 4.37 13.93
N ARG A 648 34.88 4.97 13.65
CA ARG A 648 35.28 5.31 12.27
C ARG A 648 35.61 4.07 11.45
N ARG A 649 36.08 2.99 12.07
CA ARG A 649 36.37 1.70 11.39
C ARG A 649 35.07 0.99 10.99
N LEU A 650 34.10 0.92 11.90
CA LEU A 650 32.76 0.40 11.64
C LEU A 650 32.07 1.17 10.52
N HIS A 651 32.04 2.51 10.56
CA HIS A 651 31.48 3.30 9.46
C HIS A 651 32.23 3.11 8.13
N ARG A 652 33.57 2.96 8.12
CA ARG A 652 34.32 2.64 6.89
C ARG A 652 33.95 1.29 6.31
N ARG A 653 33.81 0.25 7.15
CA ARG A 653 33.38 -1.08 6.71
C ARG A 653 31.95 -1.05 6.18
N ALA A 654 31.03 -0.41 6.91
CA ALA A 654 29.64 -0.27 6.51
C ALA A 654 29.48 0.53 5.20
N MET A 655 30.27 1.60 5.00
CA MET A 655 30.33 2.34 3.74
C MET A 655 30.86 1.46 2.58
N LYS A 656 31.92 0.67 2.81
CA LYS A 656 32.45 -0.26 1.80
C LYS A 656 31.41 -1.33 1.45
N ASP A 657 30.71 -1.84 2.45
CA ASP A 657 29.69 -2.86 2.34
C ASP A 657 28.50 -2.39 1.50
N ALA A 658 27.82 -1.31 1.92
CA ALA A 658 26.72 -0.70 1.19
C ALA A 658 27.13 -0.32 -0.26
N ARG A 659 28.34 0.22 -0.44
CA ARG A 659 28.88 0.52 -1.78
C ARG A 659 29.08 -0.71 -2.66
N THR A 660 29.40 -1.86 -2.06
CA THR A 660 29.54 -3.13 -2.77
C THR A 660 28.16 -3.65 -3.21
N GLN A 661 27.13 -3.49 -2.38
CA GLN A 661 25.75 -3.81 -2.76
C GLN A 661 25.25 -2.88 -3.86
N ALA A 662 25.41 -1.56 -3.73
CA ALA A 662 25.05 -0.59 -4.76
C ALA A 662 25.69 -0.95 -6.11
N GLY A 663 27.01 -1.23 -6.14
CA GLY A 663 27.70 -1.65 -7.37
C GLY A 663 27.18 -2.97 -7.97
N ALA A 664 26.76 -3.92 -7.13
CA ALA A 664 26.18 -5.18 -7.59
C ALA A 664 24.77 -5.02 -8.20
N LEU A 665 24.02 -3.98 -7.77
CA LEU A 665 22.71 -3.64 -8.31
C LEU A 665 22.81 -2.93 -9.67
N VAL A 666 23.78 -2.02 -9.85
CA VAL A 666 24.10 -1.43 -11.17
C VAL A 666 24.49 -2.51 -12.19
N ALA A 667 25.10 -3.60 -11.74
CA ALA A 667 25.46 -4.75 -12.58
C ALA A 667 24.28 -5.69 -12.93
N GLY A 668 23.02 -5.29 -12.68
CA GLY A 668 21.83 -6.01 -13.14
C GLY A 668 21.29 -7.08 -12.17
N ARG A 669 21.54 -6.97 -10.87
CA ARG A 669 20.84 -7.76 -9.84
C ARG A 669 19.56 -7.05 -9.38
N GLU A 670 18.58 -7.82 -8.92
CA GLU A 670 17.37 -7.28 -8.30
C GLU A 670 17.66 -6.60 -6.96
N GLY A 671 17.11 -5.40 -6.75
CA GLY A 671 17.22 -4.62 -5.52
C GLY A 671 17.21 -3.10 -5.76
N ASP A 672 17.22 -2.32 -4.68
CA ASP A 672 17.14 -0.85 -4.75
C ASP A 672 18.53 -0.19 -4.58
N TRP A 673 19.12 0.24 -5.70
CA TRP A 673 20.39 1.00 -5.70
C TRP A 673 20.31 2.26 -4.84
N THR A 674 19.15 2.90 -4.77
CA THR A 674 18.94 4.16 -4.06
C THR A 674 19.13 3.97 -2.56
N ALA A 675 18.55 2.91 -2.00
CA ALA A 675 18.69 2.59 -0.58
C ALA A 675 20.17 2.37 -0.20
N GLU A 676 20.90 1.55 -0.97
CA GLU A 676 22.31 1.25 -0.72
C GLU A 676 23.23 2.46 -0.98
N ALA A 677 22.92 3.33 -1.95
CA ALA A 677 23.61 4.59 -2.17
C ALA A 677 23.42 5.55 -0.98
N VAL A 678 22.20 5.65 -0.44
CA VAL A 678 21.90 6.50 0.73
C VAL A 678 22.52 5.92 2.02
N GLU A 679 22.60 4.60 2.22
CA GLU A 679 23.41 3.99 3.29
C GLU A 679 24.91 4.27 3.13
N THR A 680 25.43 4.18 1.90
CA THR A 680 26.84 4.51 1.60
C THR A 680 27.16 5.95 2.01
N LEU A 681 26.29 6.90 1.64
CA LEU A 681 26.44 8.31 2.02
C LEU A 681 26.26 8.54 3.52
N TYR A 682 25.26 7.91 4.15
CA TYR A 682 25.02 7.96 5.60
C TYR A 682 26.30 7.62 6.37
N HIS A 683 26.98 6.54 5.99
CA HIS A 683 28.24 6.16 6.62
C HIS A 683 29.40 7.08 6.25
N ALA A 684 29.54 7.52 4.99
CA ALA A 684 30.61 8.41 4.56
C ALA A 684 30.66 9.74 5.34
N LEU A 685 29.50 10.38 5.51
CA LEU A 685 29.33 11.61 6.28
C LEU A 685 29.78 11.47 7.75
N ARG A 686 29.69 10.26 8.31
CA ARG A 686 30.01 9.94 9.70
C ARG A 686 31.45 9.43 9.91
N ILE A 687 32.23 9.26 8.82
CA ILE A 687 33.67 8.98 8.85
C ILE A 687 34.47 10.30 8.95
N SER A 688 34.22 11.21 7.99
CA SER A 688 34.83 12.54 7.92
C SER A 688 34.14 13.39 6.85
N GLU A 689 34.20 14.71 7.01
CA GLU A 689 33.74 15.68 6.01
C GLU A 689 34.24 15.40 4.58
N ARG A 690 35.55 15.18 4.42
CA ARG A 690 36.17 14.94 3.11
C ARG A 690 35.65 13.67 2.43
N GLU A 691 35.43 12.60 3.20
CA GLU A 691 34.91 11.34 2.69
C GLU A 691 33.42 11.45 2.35
N GLY A 692 32.65 12.15 3.19
CA GLY A 692 31.25 12.49 2.95
C GLY A 692 31.06 13.28 1.65
N ARG A 693 31.85 14.35 1.45
CA ARG A 693 31.85 15.15 0.22
C ARG A 693 32.18 14.29 -1.00
N ARG A 694 33.30 13.56 -0.98
CA ARG A 694 33.76 12.74 -2.13
C ARG A 694 32.74 11.66 -2.52
N THR A 695 32.13 11.03 -1.51
CA THR A 695 31.09 10.02 -1.71
C THR A 695 29.81 10.64 -2.26
N TRP A 696 29.37 11.78 -1.72
CA TRP A 696 28.22 12.52 -2.22
C TRP A 696 28.42 12.94 -3.68
N GLU A 697 29.57 13.52 -4.04
CA GLU A 697 29.90 13.93 -5.40
C GLU A 697 29.85 12.75 -6.38
N GLY A 698 30.40 11.59 -5.99
CA GLY A 698 30.37 10.38 -6.80
C GLY A 698 28.96 9.84 -7.03
N LEU A 699 28.20 9.64 -5.95
CA LEU A 699 26.84 9.08 -6.02
C LEU A 699 25.85 10.06 -6.69
N ASN A 700 26.01 11.37 -6.49
CA ASN A 700 25.23 12.39 -7.18
C ASN A 700 25.53 12.42 -8.69
N GLN A 701 26.80 12.28 -9.09
CA GLN A 701 27.14 12.12 -10.52
C GLN A 701 26.57 10.83 -11.11
N GLU A 702 26.60 9.72 -10.38
CA GLU A 702 26.03 8.44 -10.81
C GLU A 702 24.51 8.54 -10.98
N ALA A 703 23.80 9.11 -10.00
CA ALA A 703 22.37 9.39 -10.08
C ALA A 703 22.02 10.29 -11.29
N VAL A 704 22.80 11.34 -11.56
CA VAL A 704 22.62 12.21 -12.73
C VAL A 704 22.86 11.47 -14.05
N ARG A 705 23.91 10.63 -14.15
CA ARG A 705 24.22 9.85 -15.37
C ARG A 705 23.13 8.84 -15.71
N HIS A 706 22.49 8.25 -14.70
CA HIS A 706 21.38 7.31 -14.86
C HIS A 706 20.00 7.98 -14.87
N GLU A 707 19.94 9.32 -14.85
CA GLU A 707 18.70 10.11 -14.75
C GLU A 707 17.79 9.70 -13.57
N ALA A 708 18.41 9.18 -12.50
CA ALA A 708 17.79 8.70 -11.28
C ALA A 708 17.55 9.87 -10.30
N TYR A 709 16.72 10.83 -10.73
CA TYR A 709 16.48 12.08 -10.00
C TYR A 709 15.89 11.86 -8.58
N GLU A 710 15.11 10.79 -8.35
CA GLU A 710 14.64 10.42 -7.01
C GLU A 710 15.80 10.03 -6.08
N ALA A 711 16.77 9.27 -6.58
CA ALA A 711 17.98 8.95 -5.82
C ALA A 711 18.86 10.19 -5.58
N GLN A 712 18.99 11.06 -6.60
CA GLN A 712 19.68 12.34 -6.47
C GLN A 712 19.07 13.20 -5.35
N PHE A 713 17.74 13.24 -5.27
CA PHE A 713 16.99 13.93 -4.23
C PHE A 713 17.22 13.33 -2.84
N LEU A 714 17.20 12.00 -2.69
CA LEU A 714 17.38 11.33 -1.40
C LEU A 714 18.82 11.46 -0.89
N LEU A 715 19.81 11.31 -1.77
CA LEU A 715 21.23 11.58 -1.48
C LEU A 715 21.44 13.02 -1.00
N ALA A 716 20.83 13.99 -1.67
CA ALA A 716 20.89 15.39 -1.24
C ALA A 716 20.11 15.66 0.05
N SER A 717 19.10 14.84 0.39
CA SER A 717 18.32 14.97 1.63
C SER A 717 19.11 14.49 2.86
N GLU A 718 19.88 13.40 2.75
CA GLU A 718 20.74 12.85 3.82
C GLU A 718 21.79 13.87 4.31
N VAL A 719 22.29 14.75 3.43
CA VAL A 719 23.23 15.84 3.77
C VAL A 719 22.64 16.83 4.80
N PHE A 720 21.31 16.90 4.93
CA PHE A 720 20.60 17.78 5.87
C PHE A 720 20.06 17.08 7.12
N ALA A 721 20.48 15.84 7.40
CA ALA A 721 20.06 15.12 8.61
C ALA A 721 20.55 15.83 9.90
N ASP A 722 19.65 15.98 10.89
CA ASP A 722 19.90 16.72 12.14
C ASP A 722 21.08 16.17 13.00
N ASP A 723 21.59 14.95 12.72
CA ASP A 723 22.73 14.33 13.42
C ASP A 723 24.09 14.46 12.70
N VAL A 724 24.15 15.17 11.56
CA VAL A 724 25.37 15.38 10.77
C VAL A 724 25.74 16.86 10.73
N THR A 725 27.04 17.16 10.92
CA THR A 725 27.59 18.49 10.61
C THR A 725 28.32 18.41 9.28
N VAL A 726 27.85 19.17 8.28
CA VAL A 726 28.46 19.26 6.95
C VAL A 726 28.99 20.68 6.70
N PRO A 727 30.06 20.84 5.89
CA PRO A 727 30.54 22.16 5.51
C PRO A 727 29.50 22.88 4.65
N ALA A 728 29.45 24.21 4.77
CA ALA A 728 28.50 25.05 4.04
C ALA A 728 28.56 24.82 2.52
N SER A 729 29.74 24.55 1.96
CA SER A 729 29.90 24.22 0.54
C SER A 729 29.16 22.94 0.14
N LEU A 730 29.20 21.88 0.96
CA LEU A 730 28.50 20.62 0.65
C LEU A 730 26.99 20.77 0.81
N ALA A 731 26.55 21.55 1.80
CA ALA A 731 25.15 21.93 1.96
C ALA A 731 24.62 22.74 0.75
N VAL A 732 25.44 23.61 0.16
CA VAL A 732 25.09 24.34 -1.08
C VAL A 732 25.01 23.41 -2.28
N ASP A 733 26.02 22.55 -2.49
CA ASP A 733 26.04 21.61 -3.61
C ASP A 733 24.85 20.62 -3.54
N ALA A 734 24.56 20.10 -2.34
CA ALA A 734 23.41 19.24 -2.09
C ALA A 734 22.09 19.98 -2.29
N ALA A 735 21.94 21.21 -1.78
CA ALA A 735 20.71 21.98 -2.00
C ALA A 735 20.46 22.25 -3.49
N ARG A 736 21.52 22.52 -4.26
CA ARG A 736 21.44 22.69 -5.70
C ARG A 736 21.00 21.40 -6.39
N ALA A 737 21.67 20.28 -6.12
CA ALA A 737 21.33 18.98 -6.68
C ALA A 737 19.88 18.55 -6.35
N ARG A 738 19.44 18.79 -5.10
CA ARG A 738 18.05 18.54 -4.67
C ARG A 738 17.05 19.36 -5.46
N THR A 739 17.40 20.62 -5.77
CA THR A 739 16.56 21.52 -6.57
C THR A 739 16.52 21.09 -8.03
N GLU A 740 17.67 20.72 -8.62
CA GLU A 740 17.77 20.19 -9.98
C GLU A 740 16.97 18.89 -10.12
N ALA A 741 17.07 17.97 -9.15
CA ALA A 741 16.27 16.75 -9.07
C ALA A 741 14.76 17.04 -9.02
N CYS A 742 14.30 17.96 -8.15
CA CYS A 742 12.88 18.35 -8.09
C CYS A 742 12.36 18.94 -9.41
N ILE A 743 13.17 19.76 -10.09
CA ILE A 743 12.81 20.33 -11.39
C ILE A 743 12.68 19.20 -12.43
N SER A 744 13.63 18.26 -12.48
CA SER A 744 13.57 17.13 -13.41
C SER A 744 12.38 16.20 -13.15
N LEU A 745 12.06 15.92 -11.88
CA LEU A 745 10.87 15.14 -11.50
C LEU A 745 9.58 15.87 -11.89
N GLY A 746 9.47 17.17 -11.59
CA GLY A 746 8.31 18.00 -11.94
C GLY A 746 8.18 18.37 -13.43
N LEU A 747 9.22 18.14 -14.24
CA LEU A 747 9.18 18.24 -15.70
C LEU A 747 8.79 16.91 -16.37
N ARG A 748 8.96 15.77 -15.69
CA ARG A 748 8.46 14.46 -16.15
C ARG A 748 6.98 14.31 -15.85
N ASP A 749 6.52 14.77 -14.69
CA ASP A 749 5.10 14.79 -14.30
C ASP A 749 4.62 16.23 -14.09
N THR A 750 3.82 16.75 -15.03
CA THR A 750 3.32 18.14 -15.05
C THR A 750 2.17 18.39 -14.05
N THR A 751 2.09 17.60 -12.99
CA THR A 751 1.05 17.71 -11.96
C THR A 751 1.28 18.91 -11.04
N ARG A 752 0.18 19.48 -10.54
CA ARG A 752 0.20 20.64 -9.62
C ARG A 752 0.94 20.34 -8.30
N ALA A 753 0.88 19.09 -7.84
CA ALA A 753 1.52 18.64 -6.61
C ALA A 753 3.05 18.80 -6.64
N ASN A 754 3.69 18.56 -7.79
CA ASN A 754 5.14 18.69 -7.94
C ASN A 754 5.62 20.15 -7.83
N TRP A 755 4.82 21.10 -8.32
CA TRP A 755 5.10 22.54 -8.18
C TRP A 755 4.88 23.05 -6.75
N ASP A 756 3.83 22.58 -6.07
CA ASP A 756 3.59 22.91 -4.67
C ASP A 756 4.65 22.26 -3.74
N MET A 757 5.18 21.07 -4.09
CA MET A 757 6.35 20.46 -3.45
C MET A 757 7.60 21.34 -3.60
N ALA A 758 7.93 21.79 -4.82
CA ALA A 758 9.05 22.69 -5.06
C ALA A 758 8.93 24.01 -4.26
N ALA A 759 7.71 24.58 -4.16
CA ALA A 759 7.45 25.78 -3.37
C ALA A 759 7.59 25.56 -1.84
N ARG A 760 7.14 24.41 -1.32
CA ARG A 760 7.32 24.03 0.10
C ARG A 760 8.80 23.85 0.44
N MET A 761 9.54 23.14 -0.40
CA MET A 761 10.99 22.94 -0.24
C MET A 761 11.79 24.24 -0.34
N HIS A 762 11.36 25.18 -1.16
CA HIS A 762 11.95 26.51 -1.26
C HIS A 762 11.90 27.30 0.07
N ALA A 763 10.85 27.10 0.88
CA ALA A 763 10.76 27.69 2.21
C ALA A 763 11.69 27.02 3.23
N GLU A 764 11.82 25.69 3.17
CA GLU A 764 12.77 24.90 3.97
C GLU A 764 14.21 25.31 3.67
N TRP A 765 14.57 25.45 2.38
CA TRP A 765 15.90 25.89 1.95
C TRP A 765 16.25 27.29 2.45
N ARG A 766 15.32 28.26 2.40
CA ARG A 766 15.52 29.58 3.03
C ARG A 766 15.74 29.50 4.54
N ARG A 767 15.22 28.48 5.23
CA ARG A 767 15.48 28.26 6.67
C ARG A 767 16.89 27.68 6.87
N VAL A 768 17.31 26.72 6.04
CA VAL A 768 18.65 26.10 6.08
C VAL A 768 19.76 27.09 5.73
N LEU A 769 19.64 27.89 4.66
CA LEU A 769 20.65 28.91 4.30
C LEU A 769 20.87 29.92 5.43
N ARG A 770 19.80 30.33 6.14
CA ARG A 770 19.89 31.21 7.33
C ARG A 770 20.49 30.52 8.56
N ARG A 771 20.48 29.18 8.62
CA ARG A 771 21.09 28.38 9.69
C ARG A 771 22.61 28.22 9.51
N HIS A 772 23.10 28.34 8.28
CA HIS A 772 24.50 28.12 7.89
C HIS A 772 25.18 29.38 7.31
N ASP A 773 24.56 30.56 7.46
CA ASP A 773 25.07 31.88 7.06
C ASP A 773 25.59 31.98 5.61
N VAL A 774 24.82 31.43 4.67
CA VAL A 774 25.21 31.35 3.24
C VAL A 774 24.75 32.59 2.45
N THR A 775 25.66 33.13 1.64
CA THR A 775 25.60 34.46 0.99
C THR A 775 24.71 34.56 -0.28
N PRO A 776 24.43 35.78 -0.79
CA PRO A 776 23.33 36.06 -1.73
C PRO A 776 23.36 35.45 -3.13
N ASP A 777 24.44 34.83 -3.61
CA ASP A 777 24.43 34.26 -4.98
C ASP A 777 23.46 33.08 -5.12
N ALA A 778 23.20 32.34 -4.05
CA ALA A 778 22.09 31.38 -3.97
C ALA A 778 20.71 32.05 -4.16
N ALA A 779 20.57 33.33 -3.79
CA ALA A 779 19.31 34.08 -3.90
C ALA A 779 18.89 34.39 -5.35
N PHE A 780 19.79 34.24 -6.33
CA PHE A 780 19.38 34.32 -7.75
C PHE A 780 18.58 33.08 -8.20
N TYR A 781 18.85 31.90 -7.64
CA TYR A 781 18.02 30.70 -7.85
C TYR A 781 16.70 30.78 -7.05
N VAL A 782 16.71 31.35 -5.83
CA VAL A 782 15.50 31.70 -5.03
C VAL A 782 14.49 32.52 -5.85
N ALA A 783 14.97 33.47 -6.66
CA ALA A 783 14.12 34.37 -7.42
C ALA A 783 13.35 33.67 -8.56
N GLY A 784 13.97 32.71 -9.26
CA GLY A 784 13.32 31.97 -10.35
C GLY A 784 12.18 31.07 -9.86
N VAL A 785 12.38 30.36 -8.74
CA VAL A 785 11.38 29.45 -8.16
C VAL A 785 10.17 30.20 -7.59
N ASN A 786 10.35 31.43 -7.09
CA ASN A 786 9.26 32.26 -6.56
C ASN A 786 8.18 32.65 -7.60
N ILE A 787 8.47 32.56 -8.91
CA ILE A 787 7.53 33.02 -9.96
C ILE A 787 6.80 31.86 -10.64
N ALA A 788 7.37 30.66 -10.65
CA ALA A 788 6.69 29.45 -11.14
C ALA A 788 5.56 28.94 -10.21
N GLY A 789 5.48 29.45 -8.98
CA GLY A 789 4.46 29.07 -8.00
C GLY A 789 3.05 29.60 -8.34
N PRO A 790 1.97 28.80 -8.17
CA PRO A 790 0.62 29.15 -8.64
C PRO A 790 -0.09 30.29 -7.89
N THR A 791 0.54 30.90 -6.87
CA THR A 791 -0.08 31.89 -5.96
C THR A 791 0.44 33.32 -6.12
N GLY A 792 1.20 33.62 -7.17
CA GLY A 792 1.72 34.96 -7.47
C GLY A 792 0.66 36.00 -7.83
N ARG A 793 -0.17 36.43 -6.86
CA ARG A 793 -1.31 37.37 -7.05
C ARG A 793 -0.96 38.77 -7.59
N ARG A 794 0.32 39.10 -7.80
CA ARG A 794 0.79 40.31 -8.52
C ARG A 794 2.09 40.03 -9.30
N PRO A 795 2.05 39.55 -10.55
CA PRO A 795 3.24 39.28 -11.36
C PRO A 795 4.16 40.51 -11.52
N GLU A 796 3.56 41.71 -11.57
CA GLU A 796 4.28 42.98 -11.72
C GLU A 796 5.29 43.29 -10.61
N SER A 797 5.07 42.85 -9.37
CA SER A 797 5.99 43.17 -8.27
C SER A 797 7.29 42.36 -8.37
N GLY A 798 7.18 41.08 -8.74
CA GLY A 798 8.32 40.23 -9.09
C GLY A 798 9.06 40.75 -10.33
N LEU A 799 8.32 41.16 -11.37
CA LEU A 799 8.90 41.73 -12.58
C LEU A 799 9.62 43.07 -12.34
N ARG A 800 9.12 43.95 -11.46
CA ARG A 800 9.83 45.18 -11.06
C ARG A 800 11.09 44.89 -10.24
N ALA A 801 11.06 43.89 -9.36
CA ALA A 801 12.24 43.44 -8.62
C ALA A 801 13.30 42.84 -9.56
N ILE A 802 12.87 42.03 -10.55
CA ILE A 802 13.73 41.50 -11.61
C ILE A 802 14.28 42.63 -12.49
N ALA A 803 13.48 43.58 -12.96
CA ALA A 803 13.95 44.72 -13.74
C ALA A 803 15.01 45.54 -12.99
N LYS A 804 14.83 45.73 -11.67
CA LYS A 804 15.81 46.40 -10.81
C LYS A 804 17.09 45.58 -10.61
N ALA A 805 17.01 44.25 -10.52
CA ALA A 805 18.16 43.35 -10.40
C ALA A 805 18.92 43.11 -11.72
N LEU A 806 18.22 43.03 -12.85
CA LEU A 806 18.77 42.83 -14.21
C LEU A 806 19.75 43.93 -14.62
N THR A 807 19.65 45.13 -14.03
CA THR A 807 20.61 46.21 -14.25
C THR A 807 22.02 45.91 -13.70
N LYS A 808 22.19 44.90 -12.84
CA LYS A 808 23.47 44.63 -12.15
C LYS A 808 24.23 43.37 -12.57
N THR A 809 23.58 42.32 -13.07
CA THR A 809 24.25 41.05 -13.42
C THR A 809 23.63 40.36 -14.65
N ARG A 810 24.32 40.41 -15.80
CA ARG A 810 23.73 40.04 -17.12
C ARG A 810 23.49 38.53 -17.36
N LYS A 811 24.41 37.63 -16.98
CA LYS A 811 24.43 36.25 -17.51
C LYS A 811 23.47 35.22 -16.88
N PRO A 812 23.24 35.17 -15.55
CA PRO A 812 22.40 34.11 -14.96
C PRO A 812 20.91 34.26 -15.27
N ALA A 813 20.41 35.50 -15.33
CA ALA A 813 18.98 35.79 -15.44
C ALA A 813 18.37 35.46 -16.82
N GLU A 814 19.18 35.50 -17.89
CA GLU A 814 18.74 35.14 -19.25
C GLU A 814 18.34 33.67 -19.35
N ARG A 815 19.04 32.76 -18.64
CA ARG A 815 18.65 31.34 -18.57
C ARG A 815 17.34 31.12 -17.81
N VAL A 816 17.11 31.84 -16.71
CA VAL A 816 15.90 31.70 -15.89
C VAL A 816 14.66 32.09 -16.70
N LEU A 817 14.70 33.23 -17.40
CA LEU A 817 13.59 33.68 -18.25
C LEU A 817 13.32 32.70 -19.42
N LEU A 818 14.37 32.12 -20.02
CA LEU A 818 14.21 31.09 -21.05
C LEU A 818 13.55 29.83 -20.50
N HIS A 819 13.98 29.31 -19.35
CA HIS A 819 13.38 28.11 -18.75
C HIS A 819 11.93 28.34 -18.31
N MET A 820 11.58 29.55 -17.81
CA MET A 820 10.20 29.91 -17.49
C MET A 820 9.30 29.95 -18.74
N ALA A 821 9.74 30.60 -19.81
CA ALA A 821 8.98 30.69 -21.06
C ALA A 821 8.77 29.31 -21.72
N LEU A 822 9.76 28.42 -21.62
CA LEU A 822 9.63 27.03 -22.05
C LEU A 822 8.62 26.27 -21.16
N ALA A 823 8.75 26.34 -19.84
CA ALA A 823 7.89 25.61 -18.90
C ALA A 823 6.40 26.03 -18.99
N GLU A 824 6.11 27.32 -19.15
CA GLU A 824 4.72 27.79 -19.33
C GLU A 824 4.14 27.50 -20.71
N GLY A 825 4.98 27.54 -21.77
CA GLY A 825 4.57 27.16 -23.12
C GLY A 825 4.21 25.68 -23.22
N TYR A 826 5.06 24.79 -22.68
CA TYR A 826 4.75 23.35 -22.62
C TYR A 826 3.53 23.00 -21.75
N ALA A 827 3.07 23.92 -20.89
CA ALA A 827 1.87 23.77 -20.06
C ALA A 827 0.62 24.46 -20.63
N GLY A 828 0.65 25.00 -21.85
CA GLY A 828 -0.51 25.56 -22.57
C GLY A 828 -1.20 26.76 -21.90
N ARG A 829 -0.54 27.47 -20.97
CA ARG A 829 -1.21 28.47 -20.13
C ARG A 829 -1.46 29.81 -20.87
N PRO A 830 -2.54 30.55 -20.54
CA PRO A 830 -2.82 31.86 -21.16
C PRO A 830 -1.72 32.90 -20.93
N ALA A 831 -1.06 32.87 -19.78
CA ALA A 831 -0.02 33.83 -19.39
C ALA A 831 1.27 33.75 -20.23
N ALA A 832 1.53 32.61 -20.88
CA ALA A 832 2.72 32.39 -21.69
C ALA A 832 2.90 33.48 -22.77
N LEU A 833 1.79 33.96 -23.37
CA LEU A 833 1.84 35.03 -24.38
C LEU A 833 2.38 36.34 -23.80
N GLY A 834 2.03 36.69 -22.56
CA GLY A 834 2.52 37.90 -21.88
C GLY A 834 4.02 37.83 -21.63
N HIS A 835 4.52 36.67 -21.23
CA HIS A 835 5.96 36.42 -21.07
C HIS A 835 6.70 36.36 -22.42
N ILE A 836 6.11 35.74 -23.46
CA ILE A 836 6.67 35.70 -24.82
C ILE A 836 6.76 37.13 -25.40
N VAL A 837 5.74 37.96 -25.23
CA VAL A 837 5.73 39.38 -25.66
C VAL A 837 6.71 40.22 -24.82
N ALA A 838 6.83 39.99 -23.52
CA ALA A 838 7.80 40.68 -22.68
C ALA A 838 9.25 40.35 -23.08
N VAL A 839 9.55 39.06 -23.31
CA VAL A 839 10.87 38.61 -23.81
C VAL A 839 11.12 39.10 -25.23
N ARG A 840 10.11 39.12 -26.13
CA ARG A 840 10.20 39.72 -27.47
C ARG A 840 10.53 41.21 -27.41
N ARG A 841 9.86 42.00 -26.57
CA ARG A 841 10.22 43.42 -26.34
C ARG A 841 11.64 43.61 -25.80
N LEU A 842 12.13 42.67 -24.98
CA LEU A 842 13.50 42.69 -24.45
C LEU A 842 14.54 42.37 -25.54
N ILE A 843 14.22 41.43 -26.43
CA ILE A 843 14.99 41.09 -27.63
C ILE A 843 15.04 42.28 -28.60
N ASP A 844 13.87 42.83 -28.95
CA ASP A 844 13.69 43.91 -29.91
C ASP A 844 14.32 45.23 -29.43
N SER A 845 14.57 45.38 -28.11
CA SER A 845 15.33 46.50 -27.54
C SER A 845 16.83 46.50 -27.88
N GLY A 846 17.34 45.47 -28.55
CA GLY A 846 18.73 45.38 -29.02
C GLY A 846 19.80 45.15 -27.94
N LYS A 847 19.40 44.99 -26.66
CA LYS A 847 20.31 44.93 -25.50
C LYS A 847 20.65 43.51 -25.02
N SER A 848 20.20 42.47 -25.73
CA SER A 848 20.28 41.07 -25.29
C SER A 848 21.53 40.35 -25.85
N GLY A 849 22.34 39.75 -24.97
CA GLY A 849 23.59 39.06 -25.32
C GLY A 849 23.41 37.58 -25.69
N TRP A 850 22.27 37.23 -26.28
CA TRP A 850 21.80 35.84 -26.36
C TRP A 850 22.50 35.06 -27.47
N SER A 851 22.78 33.77 -27.22
CA SER A 851 23.24 32.86 -28.27
C SER A 851 22.12 32.51 -29.25
N ASP A 852 22.43 32.40 -30.53
CA ASP A 852 21.44 32.12 -31.58
C ASP A 852 20.67 30.81 -31.33
N ALA A 853 21.31 29.81 -30.73
CA ALA A 853 20.67 28.54 -30.37
C ALA A 853 19.60 28.66 -29.26
N ALA A 854 19.72 29.63 -28.34
CA ALA A 854 18.70 29.93 -27.33
C ALA A 854 17.53 30.71 -27.95
N MET A 855 17.86 31.72 -28.77
CA MET A 855 16.91 32.49 -29.56
C MET A 855 16.07 31.61 -30.50
N HIS A 856 16.69 30.61 -31.12
CA HIS A 856 16.01 29.65 -31.99
C HIS A 856 14.97 28.81 -31.22
N ARG A 857 15.34 28.24 -30.07
CA ARG A 857 14.42 27.42 -29.26
C ARG A 857 13.21 28.23 -28.77
N PHE A 858 13.45 29.45 -28.29
CA PHE A 858 12.38 30.35 -27.83
C PHE A 858 11.36 30.66 -28.96
N ARG A 859 11.85 31.02 -30.15
CA ARG A 859 10.99 31.34 -31.30
C ARG A 859 10.22 30.12 -31.82
N VAL A 860 10.79 28.92 -31.78
CA VAL A 860 10.09 27.67 -32.15
C VAL A 860 8.94 27.35 -31.18
N VAL A 861 9.11 27.59 -29.88
CA VAL A 861 8.02 27.39 -28.90
C VAL A 861 6.94 28.46 -29.03
N GLY A 862 7.31 29.74 -29.20
CA GLY A 862 6.33 30.80 -29.47
C GLY A 862 5.51 30.53 -30.72
N MET A 863 6.14 30.08 -31.82
CA MET A 863 5.46 29.71 -33.06
C MET A 863 4.44 28.58 -32.84
N ARG A 864 4.82 27.53 -32.10
CA ARG A 864 3.93 26.39 -31.79
C ARG A 864 2.70 26.82 -30.98
N GLU A 865 2.86 27.71 -30.00
CA GLU A 865 1.72 28.23 -29.22
C GLU A 865 0.77 29.10 -30.04
N TYR A 866 1.29 29.96 -30.92
CA TYR A 866 0.44 30.73 -31.84
C TYR A 866 -0.33 29.80 -32.81
N MET A 867 0.33 28.76 -33.35
CA MET A 867 -0.32 27.75 -34.19
C MET A 867 -1.38 26.94 -33.44
N ALA A 868 -1.12 26.50 -32.21
CA ALA A 868 -2.05 25.71 -31.40
C ALA A 868 -3.36 26.44 -31.07
N ARG A 869 -3.38 27.77 -31.18
CA ARG A 869 -4.55 28.64 -30.94
C ARG A 869 -5.17 29.21 -32.21
N GLY A 870 -4.67 28.82 -33.39
CA GLY A 870 -5.17 29.33 -34.68
C GLY A 870 -4.73 30.74 -35.07
N ASP A 871 -3.84 31.38 -34.29
CA ASP A 871 -3.26 32.69 -34.63
C ASP A 871 -2.06 32.51 -35.58
N TYR A 872 -2.36 32.06 -36.79
CA TYR A 872 -1.35 31.76 -37.78
C TYR A 872 -0.64 33.01 -38.33
N ALA A 873 -1.26 34.20 -38.23
CA ALA A 873 -0.65 35.46 -38.62
C ALA A 873 0.51 35.82 -37.68
N SER A 874 0.31 35.79 -36.36
CA SER A 874 1.39 36.00 -35.38
C SER A 874 2.47 34.92 -35.46
N ALA A 875 2.09 33.66 -35.77
CA ALA A 875 3.06 32.60 -36.02
C ALA A 875 3.93 32.89 -37.26
N LEU A 876 3.33 33.38 -38.35
CA LEU A 876 4.02 33.73 -39.59
C LEU A 876 4.99 34.90 -39.36
N ASP A 877 4.53 36.00 -38.76
CA ASP A 877 5.36 37.17 -38.41
C ASP A 877 6.56 36.79 -37.53
N LEU A 878 6.35 35.90 -36.55
CA LEU A 878 7.43 35.44 -35.67
C LEU A 878 8.52 34.68 -36.44
N VAL A 879 8.15 33.93 -37.49
CA VAL A 879 9.10 33.21 -38.35
C VAL A 879 9.72 34.12 -39.42
N GLU A 880 8.95 35.01 -40.05
CA GLU A 880 9.49 36.01 -41.00
C GLU A 880 10.57 36.88 -40.31
N SER A 881 10.42 37.18 -39.00
CA SER A 881 11.44 37.86 -38.18
C SER A 881 12.76 37.08 -38.00
N MET A 882 12.80 35.78 -38.32
CA MET A 882 14.04 34.97 -38.26
C MET A 882 14.89 35.06 -39.53
N THR A 883 14.32 35.53 -40.63
CA THR A 883 14.93 35.47 -41.98
C THR A 883 16.31 36.12 -42.11
N PRO A 884 16.62 37.30 -41.51
CA PRO A 884 17.90 37.98 -41.74
C PRO A 884 19.15 37.28 -41.17
N ARG A 885 19.01 36.23 -40.35
CA ARG A 885 20.13 35.60 -39.59
C ARG A 885 20.21 34.08 -39.74
N LEU A 886 19.91 33.55 -40.93
CA LEU A 886 19.99 32.10 -41.20
C LEU A 886 21.42 31.58 -41.49
N ARG A 887 22.46 32.44 -41.49
CA ARG A 887 23.86 32.13 -41.88
C ARG A 887 24.61 31.13 -40.98
N HIS A 888 23.97 30.58 -39.96
CA HIS A 888 24.58 29.69 -38.95
C HIS A 888 23.84 28.36 -38.78
N LEU A 889 22.92 28.04 -39.68
CA LEU A 889 22.22 26.76 -39.73
C LEU A 889 22.85 25.86 -40.79
N THR A 890 22.82 24.54 -40.59
CA THR A 890 23.22 23.60 -41.64
C THR A 890 22.20 23.58 -42.77
N ASP A 891 22.59 23.24 -44.00
CA ASP A 891 21.71 23.35 -45.17
C ASP A 891 20.46 22.46 -45.04
N ALA A 892 20.59 21.27 -44.43
CA ALA A 892 19.47 20.41 -44.08
C ALA A 892 18.47 21.05 -43.08
N GLN A 893 18.94 21.93 -42.19
CA GLN A 893 18.07 22.70 -41.29
C GLN A 893 17.40 23.87 -42.01
N VAL A 894 18.08 24.51 -42.96
CA VAL A 894 17.51 25.58 -43.80
C VAL A 894 16.40 25.02 -44.70
N LEU A 895 16.64 23.89 -45.37
CA LEU A 895 15.68 23.24 -46.28
C LEU A 895 14.42 22.74 -45.54
N ARG A 896 14.56 22.08 -44.38
CA ARG A 896 13.41 21.69 -43.53
C ARG A 896 12.57 22.91 -43.10
N LYS A 897 13.21 24.06 -42.88
CA LYS A 897 12.55 25.31 -42.49
C LYS A 897 11.75 25.90 -43.64
N ILE A 898 12.31 25.92 -44.85
CA ILE A 898 11.64 26.37 -46.09
C ILE A 898 10.44 25.46 -46.42
N ALA A 899 10.57 24.14 -46.23
CA ALA A 899 9.48 23.19 -46.42
C ALA A 899 8.30 23.44 -45.44
N TRP A 900 8.58 23.59 -44.15
CA TRP A 900 7.55 23.96 -43.16
C TRP A 900 6.90 25.32 -43.43
N HIS A 901 7.68 26.32 -43.87
CA HIS A 901 7.14 27.63 -44.23
C HIS A 901 6.22 27.57 -45.46
N THR A 902 6.63 26.79 -46.44
CA THR A 902 5.84 26.45 -47.63
C THR A 902 4.50 25.83 -47.24
N GLN A 903 4.50 24.86 -46.31
CA GLN A 903 3.31 24.17 -45.85
C GLN A 903 2.37 25.11 -45.07
N LEU A 904 2.90 25.96 -44.17
CA LEU A 904 2.12 26.94 -43.42
C LEU A 904 1.38 27.92 -44.35
N LEU A 905 2.06 28.43 -45.39
CA LEU A 905 1.46 29.35 -46.37
C LEU A 905 0.36 28.71 -47.24
N VAL A 906 0.35 27.38 -47.43
CA VAL A 906 -0.80 26.67 -48.01
C VAL A 906 -1.95 26.58 -47.00
N THR A 907 -1.65 26.19 -45.76
CA THR A 907 -2.67 25.96 -44.73
C THR A 907 -3.43 27.24 -44.33
N CYS A 908 -2.83 28.41 -44.55
CA CYS A 908 -3.43 29.72 -44.27
C CYS A 908 -4.06 30.43 -45.49
N ASP A 909 -4.17 29.75 -46.64
CA ASP A 909 -4.73 30.29 -47.90
C ASP A 909 -4.12 31.65 -48.33
N GLN A 910 -2.78 31.74 -48.28
CA GLN A 910 -2.01 32.92 -48.71
C GLN A 910 -0.99 32.60 -49.82
N PRO A 911 -1.38 31.90 -50.92
CA PRO A 911 -0.43 31.44 -51.94
C PRO A 911 0.31 32.58 -52.65
N ALA A 912 -0.28 33.77 -52.75
CA ALA A 912 0.36 34.95 -53.36
C ALA A 912 1.67 35.39 -52.68
N ARG A 913 1.94 34.97 -51.43
CA ARG A 913 3.18 35.28 -50.71
C ARG A 913 4.34 34.31 -51.00
N ILE A 914 4.07 33.14 -51.59
CA ILE A 914 5.08 32.10 -51.89
C ILE A 914 6.30 32.67 -52.65
N PRO A 915 6.16 33.52 -53.69
CA PRO A 915 7.31 34.04 -54.46
C PRO A 915 8.29 34.89 -53.63
N ARG A 916 7.91 35.43 -52.46
CA ARG A 916 8.84 36.13 -51.56
C ARG A 916 9.76 35.18 -50.81
N VAL A 917 9.28 34.00 -50.43
CA VAL A 917 10.08 32.94 -49.79
C VAL A 917 11.04 32.30 -50.80
N MET A 918 10.61 32.15 -52.07
CA MET A 918 11.47 31.60 -53.14
C MET A 918 12.67 32.49 -53.51
N LYS A 919 12.64 33.80 -53.19
CA LYS A 919 13.73 34.74 -53.50
C LYS A 919 14.95 34.65 -52.56
N TRP A 920 14.98 33.68 -51.64
CA TRP A 920 16.08 33.47 -50.69
C TRP A 920 17.28 32.78 -51.35
N LYS A 921 18.03 33.57 -52.13
CA LYS A 921 18.96 33.14 -53.19
C LYS A 921 20.33 32.56 -52.75
N SER A 922 20.45 31.99 -51.56
CA SER A 922 21.78 31.72 -50.93
C SER A 922 22.27 30.27 -50.80
N PRO A 923 21.44 29.21 -50.69
CA PRO A 923 21.98 27.85 -50.48
C PRO A 923 22.24 27.04 -51.76
N TRP A 924 21.59 27.40 -52.87
CA TRP A 924 21.34 26.47 -53.97
C TRP A 924 22.59 26.00 -54.73
N ASP A 925 23.50 26.90 -55.09
CA ASP A 925 24.66 26.55 -55.91
C ASP A 925 25.73 25.77 -55.11
N THR A 926 25.91 26.08 -53.82
CA THR A 926 26.91 25.42 -52.96
C THR A 926 26.55 23.97 -52.63
N THR A 927 25.25 23.66 -52.59
CA THR A 927 24.78 22.33 -52.19
C THR A 927 24.83 21.31 -53.34
N ARG A 928 25.15 21.72 -54.58
CA ARG A 928 25.22 20.83 -55.75
C ARG A 928 26.49 19.97 -55.79
N ASP A 929 27.65 20.57 -55.53
CA ASP A 929 28.94 19.91 -55.79
C ASP A 929 29.48 19.08 -54.60
N GLN A 930 29.11 19.40 -53.36
CA GLN A 930 29.50 18.60 -52.19
C GLN A 930 28.71 17.30 -52.05
N VAL A 931 27.50 17.28 -52.60
CA VAL A 931 26.49 16.26 -52.32
C VAL A 931 26.79 14.94 -53.01
N ALA A 932 27.33 14.98 -54.24
CA ALA A 932 27.85 13.86 -55.03
C ALA A 932 28.94 12.99 -54.35
N SER A 933 29.43 13.39 -53.18
CA SER A 933 30.48 12.67 -52.43
C SER A 933 30.00 11.94 -51.17
N THR A 934 28.75 12.13 -50.75
CA THR A 934 28.29 11.69 -49.40
C THR A 934 27.29 10.53 -49.40
N GLY A 935 26.81 10.08 -50.57
CA GLY A 935 25.87 8.96 -50.69
C GLY A 935 24.53 9.21 -49.99
N ASN A 936 24.09 10.46 -49.93
CA ASN A 936 23.04 10.91 -49.02
C ASN A 936 21.86 11.53 -49.81
N VAL A 937 21.24 10.69 -50.65
CA VAL A 937 20.06 10.95 -51.52
C VAL A 937 20.05 12.38 -52.05
N ASP A 938 20.81 12.59 -53.11
CA ASP A 938 21.37 13.89 -53.43
C ASP A 938 20.33 15.00 -53.59
N LEU A 939 20.39 15.95 -52.65
CA LEU A 939 19.43 17.01 -52.43
C LEU A 939 17.96 16.56 -52.23
N LEU A 940 17.62 15.28 -52.11
CA LEU A 940 16.25 14.75 -52.22
C LEU A 940 15.60 15.14 -53.57
N GLU A 941 16.40 15.37 -54.62
CA GLU A 941 15.96 16.10 -55.82
C GLU A 941 15.09 17.31 -55.41
N SER A 942 15.69 18.16 -54.54
CA SER A 942 15.20 19.19 -53.58
C SER A 942 14.00 20.06 -53.92
N TRP A 943 13.49 19.92 -55.11
CA TRP A 943 13.82 20.67 -56.31
C TRP A 943 12.69 20.36 -57.33
N VAL A 944 12.39 19.05 -57.48
CA VAL A 944 11.30 18.42 -58.25
C VAL A 944 10.00 18.12 -57.46
N ALA A 945 9.86 18.24 -56.14
CA ALA A 945 10.23 19.42 -55.37
C ALA A 945 9.65 20.69 -56.01
N MET A 946 10.15 21.90 -55.72
CA MET A 946 9.67 23.06 -56.49
C MET A 946 8.20 23.44 -56.22
N ARG A 947 7.58 22.75 -55.25
CA ARG A 947 6.11 22.62 -55.09
C ARG A 947 5.42 21.84 -56.22
N ALA A 948 6.15 21.47 -57.27
CA ALA A 948 5.73 21.09 -58.62
C ALA A 948 5.28 22.31 -59.43
N GLU A 949 5.83 23.51 -59.19
CA GLU A 949 5.06 24.75 -59.23
C GLU A 949 3.85 24.66 -58.25
N ALA A 950 3.25 25.73 -57.75
CA ALA A 950 2.12 26.39 -58.39
C ALA A 950 1.12 25.55 -59.23
N ILE A 951 1.39 24.26 -59.61
CA ILE A 951 0.81 23.56 -60.77
C ILE A 951 -0.71 23.68 -60.85
N ARG A 952 -1.21 24.37 -61.88
CA ARG A 952 -0.56 25.56 -62.47
C ARG A 952 -1.63 26.62 -62.61
N ALA A 953 -1.80 27.34 -61.49
CA ALA A 953 -3.09 27.48 -60.85
C ALA A 953 -3.66 26.07 -60.53
N HIS A 954 -3.89 25.72 -59.28
CA HIS A 954 -5.13 26.15 -58.63
C HIS A 954 -6.23 26.52 -59.64
N ARG A 955 -6.69 25.53 -60.42
CA ARG A 955 -7.94 25.57 -61.20
C ARG A 955 -8.02 26.52 -62.40
N LEU A 956 -6.88 26.90 -62.99
CA LEU A 956 -6.75 27.80 -64.16
C LEU A 956 -7.11 29.28 -63.85
N GLY A 957 -6.40 30.22 -64.48
CA GLY A 957 -6.65 31.65 -64.33
C GLY A 957 -5.39 32.55 -64.28
N GLY A 958 -4.20 31.96 -64.17
CA GLY A 958 -2.91 32.65 -64.34
C GLY A 958 -2.15 32.13 -65.56
N PRO A 959 -1.44 32.99 -66.32
CA PRO A 959 -0.77 32.60 -67.57
C PRO A 959 0.53 31.79 -67.38
N ALA A 960 1.11 31.37 -68.51
CA ALA A 960 2.02 30.24 -68.69
C ALA A 960 3.45 30.30 -68.08
N VAL A 961 4.26 29.30 -68.46
CA VAL A 961 5.41 28.73 -67.75
C VAL A 961 6.74 28.96 -68.48
N PRO A 962 7.89 29.15 -67.79
CA PRO A 962 9.22 29.10 -68.39
C PRO A 962 9.82 27.66 -68.37
N PRO A 963 10.60 27.26 -69.40
CA PRO A 963 11.05 25.87 -69.60
C PRO A 963 12.34 25.50 -68.83
N GLY A 964 12.49 24.22 -68.49
CA GLY A 964 13.75 23.63 -67.99
C GLY A 964 13.59 22.56 -66.91
N LEU A 965 13.32 21.31 -67.31
CA LEU A 965 13.45 20.11 -66.48
C LEU A 965 14.13 18.99 -67.31
N PRO A 966 14.87 18.05 -66.68
CA PRO A 966 15.55 16.96 -67.38
C PRO A 966 14.64 15.76 -67.70
N ASP A 967 15.11 14.86 -68.56
CA ASP A 967 14.37 13.76 -69.20
C ASP A 967 13.74 12.71 -68.25
N GLU A 968 12.55 12.20 -68.62
CA GLU A 968 11.69 11.37 -67.76
C GLU A 968 12.15 9.90 -67.58
N ASP A 969 13.11 9.41 -68.38
CA ASP A 969 13.41 7.98 -68.56
C ASP A 969 14.46 7.39 -67.58
N SER A 970 14.89 8.12 -66.54
CA SER A 970 16.04 7.73 -65.71
C SER A 970 15.73 7.17 -64.30
N THR A 971 14.46 7.02 -63.89
CA THR A 971 14.10 6.54 -62.53
C THR A 971 13.77 5.03 -62.43
N PRO A 972 14.31 4.27 -61.47
CA PRO A 972 13.94 2.85 -61.26
C PRO A 972 12.49 2.65 -60.74
N ALA A 973 11.74 1.73 -61.39
CA ALA A 973 10.33 1.46 -61.08
C ALA A 973 10.05 0.89 -59.67
N THR A 974 11.04 0.24 -59.05
CA THR A 974 10.95 -0.36 -57.70
C THR A 974 10.68 0.66 -56.61
N VAL A 975 11.16 1.91 -56.75
CA VAL A 975 10.98 2.96 -55.72
C VAL A 975 9.57 3.55 -55.79
N ARG A 976 9.09 3.87 -57.01
CA ARG A 976 7.76 4.48 -57.25
C ARG A 976 6.58 3.69 -56.66
N SER A 977 6.68 2.35 -56.56
CA SER A 977 5.57 1.49 -56.11
C SER A 977 5.49 1.27 -54.59
N GLY A 978 6.63 1.29 -53.89
CA GLY A 978 6.68 1.11 -52.43
C GLY A 978 6.15 2.33 -51.66
N GLU A 979 6.35 3.52 -52.22
CA GLU A 979 6.01 4.79 -51.58
C GLU A 979 4.51 5.13 -51.76
N LEU A 980 3.94 4.95 -52.96
CA LEU A 980 2.50 5.09 -53.20
C LEU A 980 1.63 4.26 -52.24
N ALA A 981 2.07 3.04 -51.92
CA ALA A 981 1.37 2.12 -51.03
C ALA A 981 1.39 2.58 -49.55
N ASN A 982 2.33 3.43 -49.15
CA ASN A 982 2.43 4.02 -47.81
C ASN A 982 1.82 5.42 -47.74
N ASP A 983 1.87 6.21 -48.82
CA ASP A 983 1.18 7.50 -48.89
C ASP A 983 -0.35 7.31 -48.86
N ALA A 984 -0.87 6.29 -49.53
CA ALA A 984 -2.26 5.86 -49.40
C ALA A 984 -2.65 5.64 -47.92
N HIS A 985 -1.75 5.05 -47.12
CA HIS A 985 -1.99 4.73 -45.71
C HIS A 985 -2.07 5.99 -44.82
N LEU A 986 -1.36 7.06 -45.18
CA LEU A 986 -1.46 8.37 -44.50
C LEU A 986 -2.66 9.20 -45.01
N ALA A 987 -3.05 9.04 -46.28
CA ALA A 987 -4.20 9.70 -46.88
C ALA A 987 -5.56 9.14 -46.41
N MET A 988 -5.61 7.90 -45.90
CA MET A 988 -6.81 7.17 -45.42
C MET A 988 -7.69 7.90 -44.38
N ARG A 989 -7.27 9.04 -43.81
CA ARG A 989 -8.09 9.86 -42.89
C ARG A 989 -8.73 11.09 -43.54
N ARG A 990 -8.51 11.36 -44.84
CA ARG A 990 -8.89 12.65 -45.48
C ARG A 990 -9.37 12.57 -46.94
N LEU A 991 -9.31 11.42 -47.61
CA LEU A 991 -9.85 11.22 -48.96
C LEU A 991 -11.16 10.42 -48.94
N ALA A 992 -11.95 10.53 -50.00
CA ALA A 992 -13.11 9.67 -50.19
C ALA A 992 -12.68 8.21 -50.42
N ALA A 993 -13.57 7.27 -50.10
CA ALA A 993 -13.23 5.84 -50.11
C ALA A 993 -12.92 5.33 -51.54
N GLU A 994 -13.62 5.82 -52.56
CA GLU A 994 -13.33 5.49 -53.97
C GLU A 994 -11.91 5.94 -54.39
N ASP A 995 -11.46 7.13 -53.98
CA ASP A 995 -10.14 7.67 -54.31
C ASP A 995 -9.00 6.81 -53.73
N VAL A 996 -9.17 6.31 -52.51
CA VAL A 996 -8.18 5.43 -51.85
C VAL A 996 -8.06 4.10 -52.59
N VAL A 997 -9.18 3.54 -53.05
CA VAL A 997 -9.19 2.30 -53.86
C VAL A 997 -8.52 2.55 -55.22
N ALA A 998 -8.85 3.64 -55.91
CA ALA A 998 -8.22 4.01 -57.18
C ALA A 998 -6.70 4.23 -57.06
N LEU A 999 -6.24 4.87 -55.98
CA LEU A 999 -4.81 5.09 -55.73
C LEU A 999 -4.04 3.77 -55.50
N LEU A 1000 -4.62 2.85 -54.72
CA LEU A 1000 -4.03 1.54 -54.45
C LEU A 1000 -4.08 0.60 -55.67
N GLN A 1001 -5.13 0.67 -56.49
CA GLN A 1001 -5.18 0.02 -57.80
C GLN A 1001 -4.09 0.56 -58.74
N LYS A 1002 -3.89 1.87 -58.79
CA LYS A 1002 -2.81 2.48 -59.58
C LYS A 1002 -1.43 2.04 -59.08
N ALA A 1003 -1.22 1.95 -57.77
CA ALA A 1003 0.00 1.41 -57.16
C ALA A 1003 0.25 -0.05 -57.56
N ARG A 1004 -0.79 -0.89 -57.62
CA ARG A 1004 -0.73 -2.27 -58.14
C ARG A 1004 -0.34 -2.30 -59.62
N THR A 1005 -0.92 -1.45 -60.47
CA THR A 1005 -0.57 -1.41 -61.90
C THR A 1005 0.89 -1.00 -62.12
N VAL A 1006 1.41 -0.06 -61.32
CA VAL A 1006 2.80 0.39 -61.35
C VAL A 1006 3.78 -0.66 -60.79
N ALA A 1007 3.38 -1.47 -59.80
CA ALA A 1007 4.19 -2.56 -59.26
C ALA A 1007 4.32 -3.76 -60.21
N GLY A 1008 3.35 -3.95 -61.11
CA GLY A 1008 3.38 -4.96 -62.17
C GLY A 1008 3.40 -6.42 -61.67
N ARG A 1009 3.69 -7.35 -62.60
CA ARG A 1009 3.93 -8.78 -62.27
C ARG A 1009 5.33 -9.04 -61.72
N GLU A 1010 6.26 -8.10 -61.90
CA GLU A 1010 7.68 -8.26 -61.54
C GLU A 1010 7.95 -8.03 -60.05
N HIS A 1011 7.04 -7.36 -59.32
CA HIS A 1011 7.16 -7.14 -57.87
C HIS A 1011 5.95 -7.70 -57.09
N PRO A 1012 5.79 -9.05 -57.06
CA PRO A 1012 4.60 -9.69 -56.50
C PRO A 1012 4.37 -9.40 -55.02
N GLU A 1013 5.42 -9.17 -54.22
CA GLU A 1013 5.30 -8.75 -52.80
C GLU A 1013 4.53 -7.43 -52.64
N LEU A 1014 4.87 -6.40 -53.43
CA LEU A 1014 4.25 -5.09 -53.34
C LEU A 1014 2.83 -5.12 -53.91
N SER A 1015 2.63 -5.78 -55.05
CA SER A 1015 1.32 -6.02 -55.64
C SER A 1015 0.37 -6.76 -54.68
N ALA A 1016 0.87 -7.78 -53.96
CA ALA A 1016 0.08 -8.51 -52.96
C ALA A 1016 -0.29 -7.65 -51.74
N ARG A 1017 0.62 -6.80 -51.27
CA ARG A 1017 0.37 -5.88 -50.13
C ARG A 1017 -0.59 -4.75 -50.49
N ALA A 1018 -0.53 -4.23 -51.71
CA ALA A 1018 -1.51 -3.26 -52.22
C ALA A 1018 -2.90 -3.91 -52.32
N LEU A 1019 -3.02 -5.09 -52.95
CA LEU A 1019 -4.28 -5.82 -53.11
C LEU A 1019 -4.92 -6.24 -51.78
N THR A 1020 -4.13 -6.69 -50.79
CA THR A 1020 -4.65 -7.00 -49.44
C THR A 1020 -5.15 -5.75 -48.70
N ARG A 1021 -4.51 -4.60 -48.90
CA ARG A 1021 -5.00 -3.31 -48.37
C ARG A 1021 -6.28 -2.86 -49.06
N CYS A 1022 -6.40 -3.02 -50.39
CA CYS A 1022 -7.67 -2.81 -51.10
C CYS A 1022 -8.78 -3.70 -50.52
N ALA A 1023 -8.54 -5.00 -50.43
CA ALA A 1023 -9.52 -5.97 -49.93
C ALA A 1023 -10.01 -5.63 -48.52
N TRP A 1024 -9.10 -5.31 -47.59
CA TRP A 1024 -9.48 -4.93 -46.23
C TRP A 1024 -10.31 -3.65 -46.20
N PHE A 1025 -9.90 -2.62 -46.96
CA PHE A 1025 -10.61 -1.35 -46.99
C PHE A 1025 -12.01 -1.48 -47.63
N THR A 1026 -12.11 -2.17 -48.77
CA THR A 1026 -13.39 -2.42 -49.45
C THR A 1026 -14.34 -3.28 -48.62
N ALA A 1027 -13.83 -4.28 -47.87
CA ALA A 1027 -14.64 -5.08 -46.95
C ALA A 1027 -15.17 -4.26 -45.77
N TYR A 1028 -14.30 -3.53 -45.05
CA TYR A 1028 -14.66 -2.92 -43.75
C TYR A 1028 -15.13 -1.46 -43.81
N GLN A 1029 -14.77 -0.69 -44.85
CA GLN A 1029 -15.19 0.71 -44.98
C GLN A 1029 -16.29 0.91 -46.02
N LEU A 1030 -16.32 0.10 -47.07
CA LEU A 1030 -17.36 0.14 -48.12
C LEU A 1030 -18.43 -0.95 -47.98
N GLY A 1031 -18.18 -2.00 -47.19
CA GLY A 1031 -19.10 -3.14 -47.02
C GLY A 1031 -19.18 -4.09 -48.22
N ASP A 1032 -18.42 -3.83 -49.29
CA ASP A 1032 -18.44 -4.65 -50.51
C ASP A 1032 -17.51 -5.87 -50.38
N LEU A 1033 -18.06 -6.91 -49.77
CA LEU A 1033 -17.40 -8.20 -49.61
C LEU A 1033 -17.15 -8.93 -50.95
N GLN A 1034 -17.85 -8.58 -52.04
CA GLN A 1034 -17.64 -9.21 -53.34
C GLN A 1034 -16.38 -8.65 -54.01
N GLN A 1035 -16.27 -7.33 -54.09
CA GLN A 1035 -15.10 -6.65 -54.65
C GLN A 1035 -13.84 -6.93 -53.81
N ALA A 1036 -13.97 -7.01 -52.49
CA ALA A 1036 -12.88 -7.42 -51.60
C ALA A 1036 -12.38 -8.85 -51.87
N ARG A 1037 -13.28 -9.81 -52.18
CA ARG A 1037 -12.89 -11.18 -52.56
C ARG A 1037 -12.16 -11.24 -53.89
N GLU A 1038 -12.49 -10.36 -54.84
CA GLU A 1038 -11.77 -10.28 -56.11
C GLU A 1038 -10.32 -9.84 -55.89
N PHE A 1039 -10.08 -8.76 -55.13
CA PHE A 1039 -8.72 -8.35 -54.79
C PHE A 1039 -7.93 -9.44 -54.03
N MET A 1040 -8.58 -10.20 -53.13
CA MET A 1040 -7.92 -11.33 -52.45
C MET A 1040 -7.63 -12.51 -53.38
N ARG A 1041 -8.52 -12.80 -54.34
CA ARG A 1041 -8.32 -13.84 -55.37
C ARG A 1041 -7.14 -13.48 -56.26
N GLU A 1042 -7.04 -12.22 -56.67
CA GLU A 1042 -5.91 -11.69 -57.44
C GLU A 1042 -4.60 -11.71 -56.62
N ALA A 1043 -4.64 -11.32 -55.33
CA ALA A 1043 -3.46 -11.36 -54.46
C ALA A 1043 -2.97 -12.81 -54.24
N GLY A 1044 -3.89 -13.76 -54.11
CA GLY A 1044 -3.60 -15.20 -53.99
C GLY A 1044 -3.10 -15.85 -55.28
N ALA A 1045 -3.29 -15.22 -56.44
CA ALA A 1045 -2.74 -15.67 -57.72
C ALA A 1045 -1.27 -15.23 -57.94
N LEU A 1046 -0.73 -14.36 -57.08
CA LEU A 1046 0.67 -13.94 -57.13
C LEU A 1046 1.58 -15.01 -56.50
N THR A 1047 2.67 -15.35 -57.19
CA THR A 1047 3.65 -16.33 -56.71
C THR A 1047 4.53 -15.73 -55.61
N LEU A 1048 4.09 -15.84 -54.37
CA LEU A 1048 4.76 -15.30 -53.19
C LEU A 1048 5.65 -16.36 -52.51
N LYS A 1049 6.85 -15.95 -52.07
CA LYS A 1049 7.79 -16.82 -51.36
C LYS A 1049 7.21 -17.20 -49.99
N VAL A 1050 7.09 -18.49 -49.70
CA VAL A 1050 6.53 -18.97 -48.41
C VAL A 1050 7.28 -18.34 -47.23
N GLY A 1051 6.53 -17.72 -46.31
CA GLY A 1051 7.08 -17.03 -45.15
C GLY A 1051 7.48 -15.56 -45.38
N SER A 1052 7.31 -15.00 -46.59
CA SER A 1052 7.50 -13.57 -46.84
C SER A 1052 6.31 -12.72 -46.36
N THR A 1053 6.52 -11.42 -46.15
CA THR A 1053 5.51 -10.52 -45.55
C THR A 1053 4.20 -10.51 -46.34
N GLY A 1054 4.24 -10.31 -47.66
CA GLY A 1054 3.06 -10.40 -48.52
C GLY A 1054 2.37 -11.77 -48.44
N TRP A 1055 3.12 -12.87 -48.36
CA TRP A 1055 2.55 -14.21 -48.17
C TRP A 1055 1.77 -14.33 -46.85
N TRP A 1056 2.30 -13.77 -45.76
CA TRP A 1056 1.61 -13.72 -44.47
C TRP A 1056 0.33 -12.87 -44.52
N TYR A 1057 0.38 -11.67 -45.09
CA TYR A 1057 -0.80 -10.78 -45.20
C TYR A 1057 -1.95 -11.39 -46.01
N VAL A 1058 -1.65 -12.03 -47.16
CA VAL A 1058 -2.66 -12.67 -48.01
C VAL A 1058 -3.36 -13.83 -47.28
N ASN A 1059 -2.60 -14.68 -46.58
CA ASN A 1059 -3.19 -15.80 -45.86
C ASN A 1059 -3.98 -15.36 -44.61
N TYR A 1060 -3.50 -14.34 -43.88
CA TYR A 1060 -4.19 -13.79 -42.71
C TYR A 1060 -5.57 -13.20 -43.08
N LEU A 1061 -5.61 -12.29 -44.06
CA LEU A 1061 -6.87 -11.66 -44.49
C LEU A 1061 -7.82 -12.67 -45.16
N THR A 1062 -7.28 -13.70 -45.82
CA THR A 1062 -8.09 -14.83 -46.33
C THR A 1062 -8.74 -15.62 -45.18
N CYS A 1063 -8.04 -15.82 -44.06
CA CYS A 1063 -8.61 -16.49 -42.89
C CYS A 1063 -9.70 -15.64 -42.22
N LEU A 1064 -9.50 -14.32 -42.09
CA LEU A 1064 -10.51 -13.38 -41.58
C LEU A 1064 -11.80 -13.41 -42.43
N LEU A 1065 -11.67 -13.22 -43.74
CA LEU A 1065 -12.83 -13.19 -44.65
C LEU A 1065 -13.57 -14.55 -44.72
N LEU A 1066 -12.90 -15.66 -44.42
CA LEU A 1066 -13.54 -16.98 -44.29
C LEU A 1066 -14.17 -17.20 -42.91
N ALA A 1067 -13.68 -16.54 -41.85
CA ALA A 1067 -14.24 -16.63 -40.51
C ALA A 1067 -15.61 -15.93 -40.43
N GLU A 1068 -15.75 -14.74 -41.02
CA GLU A 1068 -17.04 -14.02 -41.11
C GLU A 1068 -18.12 -14.80 -41.88
N GLN A 1069 -17.73 -15.77 -42.72
CA GLN A 1069 -18.66 -16.64 -43.47
C GLN A 1069 -19.00 -17.94 -42.74
N GLY A 1070 -18.54 -18.14 -41.51
CA GLY A 1070 -18.91 -19.24 -40.63
C GLY A 1070 -18.35 -20.63 -41.00
N HIS A 1071 -17.82 -20.85 -42.21
CA HIS A 1071 -17.35 -22.16 -42.66
C HIS A 1071 -15.98 -22.14 -43.36
N GLY A 1072 -15.14 -23.12 -43.02
CA GLY A 1072 -13.89 -23.43 -43.73
C GLY A 1072 -12.60 -22.79 -43.18
N ALA A 1073 -12.69 -21.71 -42.39
CA ALA A 1073 -11.53 -21.03 -41.82
C ALA A 1073 -10.60 -21.99 -41.05
N LEU A 1074 -11.15 -22.83 -40.17
CA LEU A 1074 -10.37 -23.78 -39.35
C LEU A 1074 -9.57 -24.81 -40.18
N LYS A 1075 -10.12 -25.26 -41.32
CA LYS A 1075 -9.43 -26.20 -42.22
C LYS A 1075 -8.23 -25.50 -42.87
N ARG A 1076 -8.44 -24.27 -43.36
CA ARG A 1076 -7.38 -23.47 -43.99
C ARG A 1076 -6.30 -23.05 -42.99
N MET A 1077 -6.67 -22.73 -41.75
CA MET A 1077 -5.72 -22.47 -40.65
C MET A 1077 -4.89 -23.70 -40.28
N ARG A 1078 -5.45 -24.92 -40.35
CA ARG A 1078 -4.67 -26.17 -40.16
C ARG A 1078 -3.69 -26.41 -41.30
N GLU A 1079 -4.14 -26.29 -42.55
CA GLU A 1079 -3.27 -26.39 -43.74
C GLU A 1079 -2.14 -25.35 -43.73
N PHE A 1080 -2.44 -24.15 -43.24
CA PHE A 1080 -1.49 -23.05 -43.07
C PHE A 1080 -0.49 -23.32 -41.94
N ALA A 1081 -0.95 -23.71 -40.75
CA ALA A 1081 -0.08 -24.05 -39.61
C ALA A 1081 0.86 -25.22 -39.92
N ALA A 1082 0.42 -26.18 -40.75
CA ALA A 1082 1.27 -27.27 -41.22
C ALA A 1082 2.41 -26.79 -42.14
N ARG A 1083 2.17 -25.75 -42.96
CA ARG A 1083 3.13 -25.18 -43.93
C ARG A 1083 3.99 -24.04 -43.38
N ALA A 1084 3.66 -23.48 -42.22
CA ALA A 1084 4.39 -22.37 -41.62
C ALA A 1084 5.81 -22.77 -41.12
N PRO A 1085 6.87 -22.02 -41.47
CA PRO A 1085 8.23 -22.31 -41.01
C PRO A 1085 8.39 -22.08 -39.49
N ILE A 1086 9.36 -22.77 -38.89
CA ILE A 1086 9.69 -22.64 -37.46
C ILE A 1086 10.40 -21.30 -37.22
N GLY A 1087 9.89 -20.49 -36.29
CA GLY A 1087 10.38 -19.12 -36.04
C GLY A 1087 9.55 -18.00 -36.68
N ALA A 1088 8.27 -18.26 -36.99
CA ALA A 1088 7.33 -17.27 -37.55
C ALA A 1088 7.06 -16.07 -36.62
N ASP A 1089 6.54 -14.98 -37.22
CA ASP A 1089 6.19 -13.74 -36.51
C ASP A 1089 5.10 -13.99 -35.44
N TRP A 1090 5.43 -13.68 -34.21
CA TRP A 1090 4.63 -13.95 -33.02
C TRP A 1090 3.32 -13.15 -33.00
N GLN A 1091 3.30 -11.96 -33.60
CA GLN A 1091 2.11 -11.09 -33.62
C GLN A 1091 0.99 -11.71 -34.46
N LEU A 1092 1.34 -12.32 -35.60
CA LEU A 1092 0.37 -13.01 -36.46
C LEU A 1092 -0.08 -14.35 -35.86
N CYS A 1093 0.80 -15.04 -35.15
CA CYS A 1093 0.44 -16.25 -34.40
C CYS A 1093 -0.54 -15.96 -33.25
N ILE A 1094 -0.44 -14.80 -32.59
CA ILE A 1094 -1.42 -14.34 -31.59
C ILE A 1094 -2.78 -14.07 -32.24
N ALA A 1095 -2.82 -13.33 -33.35
CA ALA A 1095 -4.08 -13.04 -34.05
C ALA A 1095 -4.80 -14.31 -34.54
N LEU A 1096 -4.05 -15.29 -35.06
CA LEU A 1096 -4.61 -16.60 -35.44
C LEU A 1096 -5.03 -17.47 -34.25
N ALA A 1097 -4.37 -17.34 -33.09
CA ALA A 1097 -4.80 -18.00 -31.87
C ALA A 1097 -6.10 -17.39 -31.30
N ALA A 1098 -6.25 -16.06 -31.36
CA ALA A 1098 -7.47 -15.36 -30.96
C ALA A 1098 -8.67 -15.76 -31.86
N LEU A 1099 -8.50 -15.73 -33.19
CA LEU A 1099 -9.52 -16.16 -34.15
C LEU A 1099 -9.96 -17.62 -33.97
N ALA A 1100 -9.06 -18.49 -33.50
CA ALA A 1100 -9.40 -19.89 -33.20
C ALA A 1100 -10.22 -20.05 -31.90
N LEU A 1101 -10.34 -19.02 -31.05
CA LEU A 1101 -11.01 -19.07 -29.75
C LEU A 1101 -12.42 -18.44 -29.76
N GLU A 1102 -12.80 -17.66 -30.78
CA GLU A 1102 -14.13 -17.03 -30.88
C GLU A 1102 -15.24 -17.98 -31.37
N ASP A 1103 -14.88 -19.11 -32.01
CA ASP A 1103 -15.84 -20.07 -32.57
C ASP A 1103 -16.19 -21.20 -31.57
N LYS A 1104 -17.49 -21.46 -31.39
CA LYS A 1104 -18.10 -22.07 -30.19
C LYS A 1104 -17.80 -23.56 -29.93
N ASP A 1105 -17.40 -24.36 -30.93
CA ASP A 1105 -17.08 -25.78 -30.71
C ASP A 1105 -15.58 -26.03 -30.45
N LEU A 1106 -15.24 -26.39 -29.21
CA LEU A 1106 -13.86 -26.48 -28.71
C LEU A 1106 -13.13 -27.80 -29.03
N LYS A 1107 -13.84 -28.87 -29.40
CA LYS A 1107 -13.34 -30.25 -29.24
C LYS A 1107 -12.19 -30.68 -30.17
N GLY A 1108 -11.75 -29.81 -31.08
CA GLY A 1108 -10.58 -30.02 -31.95
C GLY A 1108 -9.65 -28.81 -32.10
N LYS A 1109 -9.76 -27.79 -31.22
CA LYS A 1109 -9.10 -26.48 -31.38
C LYS A 1109 -7.91 -26.26 -30.44
N SER A 1110 -7.99 -26.77 -29.21
CA SER A 1110 -6.88 -26.73 -28.24
C SER A 1110 -5.59 -27.34 -28.80
N LEU A 1111 -5.69 -28.43 -29.57
CA LEU A 1111 -4.53 -29.06 -30.22
C LEU A 1111 -3.86 -28.14 -31.25
N VAL A 1112 -4.64 -27.36 -32.02
CA VAL A 1112 -4.11 -26.42 -33.02
C VAL A 1112 -3.42 -25.24 -32.33
N VAL A 1113 -4.03 -24.68 -31.28
CA VAL A 1113 -3.43 -23.61 -30.46
C VAL A 1113 -2.11 -24.08 -29.84
N VAL A 1114 -2.07 -25.29 -29.27
CA VAL A 1114 -0.84 -25.88 -28.73
C VAL A 1114 0.22 -26.09 -29.82
N GLN A 1115 -0.15 -26.59 -31.00
CA GLN A 1115 0.79 -26.78 -32.12
C GLN A 1115 1.39 -25.46 -32.63
N VAL A 1116 0.58 -24.40 -32.72
CA VAL A 1116 1.04 -23.05 -33.10
C VAL A 1116 1.98 -22.47 -32.03
N LEU A 1117 1.58 -22.48 -30.76
CA LEU A 1117 2.39 -21.97 -29.65
C LEU A 1117 3.73 -22.72 -29.50
N HIS A 1118 3.78 -24.01 -29.86
CA HIS A 1118 5.01 -24.81 -29.75
C HIS A 1118 6.10 -24.41 -30.76
N ARG A 1119 5.75 -23.76 -31.88
CA ARG A 1119 6.71 -23.29 -32.91
C ARG A 1119 7.29 -21.89 -32.65
N ILE A 1120 6.86 -21.20 -31.58
CA ILE A 1120 7.37 -19.88 -31.16
C ILE A 1120 8.63 -20.05 -30.27
N ARG A 1121 9.70 -19.31 -30.57
CA ARG A 1121 10.93 -19.18 -29.74
C ARG A 1121 11.19 -17.68 -29.51
N PRO A 1122 10.75 -17.10 -28.37
CA PRO A 1122 11.38 -17.39 -27.08
C PRO A 1122 10.40 -17.63 -25.91
N VAL A 1123 10.94 -18.00 -24.75
CA VAL A 1123 10.19 -18.27 -23.50
C VAL A 1123 9.36 -17.04 -23.06
N ALA A 1124 9.87 -15.82 -23.27
CA ALA A 1124 9.14 -14.58 -22.97
C ALA A 1124 7.81 -14.47 -23.75
N ALA A 1125 7.79 -14.77 -25.05
CA ALA A 1125 6.56 -14.73 -25.85
C ALA A 1125 5.56 -15.83 -25.44
N ARG A 1126 6.05 -17.02 -25.05
CA ARG A 1126 5.18 -18.06 -24.46
C ARG A 1126 4.60 -17.62 -23.11
N ARG A 1127 5.38 -16.89 -22.30
CA ARG A 1127 4.90 -16.27 -21.06
C ARG A 1127 3.80 -15.24 -21.34
N VAL A 1128 4.02 -14.31 -22.27
CA VAL A 1128 3.02 -13.30 -22.67
C VAL A 1128 1.71 -13.94 -23.15
N CYS A 1129 1.77 -14.97 -24.02
CA CYS A 1129 0.54 -15.69 -24.42
C CYS A 1129 -0.18 -16.38 -23.25
N LEU A 1130 0.56 -16.92 -22.26
CA LEU A 1130 -0.01 -17.61 -21.09
C LEU A 1130 -0.48 -16.66 -19.97
N ILE A 1131 0.07 -15.44 -19.91
CA ILE A 1131 -0.16 -14.48 -18.82
C ILE A 1131 -1.10 -13.35 -19.25
N ASP A 1132 -1.09 -12.91 -20.51
CA ASP A 1132 -1.79 -11.70 -20.96
C ASP A 1132 -2.96 -11.99 -21.93
N VAL A 1133 -2.90 -13.07 -22.72
CA VAL A 1133 -3.93 -13.38 -23.74
C VAL A 1133 -5.00 -14.35 -23.22
N LEU A 1134 -4.59 -15.43 -22.54
CA LEU A 1134 -5.51 -16.42 -21.96
C LEU A 1134 -6.41 -15.94 -20.79
N PRO A 1135 -6.10 -14.90 -19.98
CA PRO A 1135 -6.99 -14.49 -18.89
C PRO A 1135 -8.17 -13.62 -19.33
N ASN A 1136 -8.14 -13.00 -20.52
CA ASN A 1136 -9.15 -12.04 -20.97
C ASN A 1136 -10.38 -12.67 -21.66
N SER A 1137 -10.58 -13.99 -21.51
CA SER A 1137 -11.81 -14.67 -21.93
C SER A 1137 -12.75 -14.84 -20.73
N ASP A 1138 -13.65 -13.87 -20.53
CA ASP A 1138 -14.53 -13.71 -19.35
C ASP A 1138 -15.58 -14.82 -19.10
N ARG A 1139 -15.40 -16.02 -19.65
CA ARG A 1139 -16.34 -17.15 -19.51
C ARG A 1139 -15.61 -18.46 -19.32
N ILE A 1140 -15.34 -18.84 -18.05
CA ILE A 1140 -15.48 -20.19 -17.44
C ILE A 1140 -14.82 -20.24 -16.03
N LEU A 1141 -15.56 -20.71 -15.02
CA LEU A 1141 -15.13 -20.75 -13.60
C LEU A 1141 -13.98 -21.71 -13.26
N ILE A 1142 -13.59 -22.62 -14.16
CA ILE A 1142 -12.80 -23.81 -13.85
C ILE A 1142 -11.33 -23.49 -13.49
N HIS A 1143 -10.81 -22.32 -13.86
CA HIS A 1143 -9.37 -22.04 -13.77
C HIS A 1143 -8.80 -21.70 -12.38
N ARG A 1144 -9.60 -21.33 -11.36
CA ARG A 1144 -9.05 -20.86 -10.06
C ARG A 1144 -8.14 -21.88 -9.35
N GLU A 1145 -8.52 -23.16 -9.34
CA GLU A 1145 -7.76 -24.22 -8.67
C GLU A 1145 -6.48 -24.59 -9.44
N ALA A 1146 -6.57 -24.64 -10.78
CA ALA A 1146 -5.42 -24.88 -11.66
C ALA A 1146 -4.39 -23.73 -11.58
N ARG A 1147 -4.87 -22.47 -11.48
CA ARG A 1147 -4.05 -21.26 -11.31
C ARG A 1147 -3.20 -21.35 -10.03
N ARG A 1148 -3.78 -21.78 -8.90
CA ARG A 1148 -3.05 -22.00 -7.63
C ARG A 1148 -1.95 -23.07 -7.78
N LYS A 1149 -2.27 -24.22 -8.39
CA LYS A 1149 -1.32 -25.34 -8.52
C LYS A 1149 -0.19 -25.05 -9.52
N MET A 1150 -0.47 -24.36 -10.63
CA MET A 1150 0.57 -23.96 -11.59
C MET A 1150 1.46 -22.83 -11.06
N ALA A 1151 0.93 -21.88 -10.29
CA ALA A 1151 1.75 -20.87 -9.59
C ALA A 1151 2.72 -21.54 -8.60
N ARG A 1152 2.23 -22.46 -7.78
CA ARG A 1152 3.07 -23.21 -6.82
C ARG A 1152 4.14 -24.09 -7.50
N ALA A 1153 3.82 -24.73 -8.63
CA ALA A 1153 4.79 -25.49 -9.43
C ALA A 1153 5.84 -24.61 -10.14
N LEU A 1154 5.50 -23.34 -10.45
CA LEU A 1154 6.44 -22.33 -10.95
C LEU A 1154 7.39 -21.86 -9.84
N GLU A 1155 6.89 -21.59 -8.64
CA GLU A 1155 7.68 -21.18 -7.46
C GLU A 1155 8.63 -22.29 -6.99
N LEU A 1156 8.18 -23.55 -7.01
CA LEU A 1156 9.01 -24.72 -6.67
C LEU A 1156 9.98 -25.14 -7.78
N GLY A 1157 9.93 -24.51 -8.97
CA GLY A 1157 10.86 -24.73 -10.07
C GLY A 1157 10.68 -26.06 -10.83
N GLU A 1158 9.55 -26.75 -10.66
CA GLU A 1158 9.32 -28.14 -11.12
C GLU A 1158 9.16 -28.26 -12.65
N LEU A 1159 8.90 -27.17 -13.35
CA LEU A 1159 8.63 -27.12 -14.81
C LEU A 1159 9.88 -27.24 -15.70
N ARG A 1160 11.01 -27.73 -15.19
CA ARG A 1160 12.27 -27.84 -15.94
C ARG A 1160 12.41 -29.06 -16.85
N SER A 1161 11.48 -30.03 -16.83
CA SER A 1161 11.55 -31.22 -17.70
C SER A 1161 10.27 -31.48 -18.51
N PRO A 1162 10.36 -32.01 -19.75
CA PRO A 1162 9.20 -32.39 -20.55
C PRO A 1162 8.28 -33.41 -19.86
N ARG A 1163 8.84 -34.30 -19.02
CA ARG A 1163 8.07 -35.31 -18.28
C ARG A 1163 7.12 -34.70 -17.25
N ALA A 1164 7.52 -33.61 -16.59
CA ALA A 1164 6.66 -32.89 -15.64
C ALA A 1164 5.43 -32.29 -16.34
N THR A 1165 5.60 -31.71 -17.52
CA THR A 1165 4.50 -31.16 -18.33
C THR A 1165 3.53 -32.25 -18.79
N THR A 1166 4.02 -33.43 -19.17
CA THR A 1166 3.16 -34.59 -19.50
C THR A 1166 2.41 -35.13 -18.28
N ALA A 1167 3.03 -35.14 -17.10
CA ALA A 1167 2.37 -35.56 -15.85
C ALA A 1167 1.23 -34.60 -15.44
N ILE A 1168 1.43 -33.29 -15.59
CA ILE A 1168 0.40 -32.28 -15.36
C ILE A 1168 -0.76 -32.46 -16.36
N GLY A 1169 -0.48 -32.72 -17.64
CA GLY A 1169 -1.50 -33.05 -18.64
C GLY A 1169 -2.37 -34.24 -18.24
N ARG A 1170 -1.75 -35.39 -17.91
CA ARG A 1170 -2.49 -36.57 -17.41
C ARG A 1170 -3.28 -36.29 -16.14
N THR A 1171 -2.76 -35.47 -15.22
CA THR A 1171 -3.45 -35.12 -13.99
C THR A 1171 -4.73 -34.32 -14.26
N ILE A 1172 -4.72 -33.45 -15.27
CA ILE A 1172 -5.90 -32.69 -15.72
C ILE A 1172 -6.91 -33.62 -16.42
N ASP A 1173 -6.44 -34.51 -17.29
CA ASP A 1173 -7.28 -35.48 -17.99
C ASP A 1173 -7.96 -36.46 -17.01
N GLU A 1174 -7.20 -37.05 -16.08
CA GLU A 1174 -7.73 -37.96 -15.06
C GLU A 1174 -8.70 -37.28 -14.10
N TRP A 1175 -8.43 -36.03 -13.68
CA TRP A 1175 -9.36 -35.31 -12.79
C TRP A 1175 -10.67 -34.95 -13.49
N THR A 1176 -10.61 -34.64 -14.79
CA THR A 1176 -11.78 -34.40 -15.62
C THR A 1176 -12.62 -35.67 -15.78
N LEU A 1177 -11.99 -36.83 -15.98
CA LEU A 1177 -12.67 -38.14 -16.00
C LEU A 1177 -13.30 -38.50 -14.64
N ARG A 1178 -12.56 -38.32 -13.53
CA ARG A 1178 -13.01 -38.68 -12.17
C ARG A 1178 -14.19 -37.83 -11.69
N ARG A 1179 -14.24 -36.55 -12.05
CA ARG A 1179 -15.37 -35.67 -11.71
C ARG A 1179 -16.66 -35.99 -12.48
N TRP A 1180 -16.56 -36.63 -13.65
CA TRP A 1180 -17.71 -37.09 -14.45
C TRP A 1180 -18.23 -38.48 -14.06
N THR A 1181 -17.45 -39.26 -13.31
CA THR A 1181 -17.79 -40.65 -12.92
C THR A 1181 -18.31 -40.79 -11.49
N GLY A 1182 -18.39 -39.69 -10.73
CA GLY A 1182 -19.23 -39.59 -9.52
C GLY A 1182 -18.76 -40.31 -8.25
N ALA A 1183 -17.56 -40.90 -8.23
CA ALA A 1183 -17.05 -41.65 -7.09
C ALA A 1183 -16.02 -40.86 -6.25
N PHE A 1184 -16.29 -40.70 -4.94
CA PHE A 1184 -15.36 -40.16 -3.95
C PHE A 1184 -15.22 -41.10 -2.74
N PRO A 1185 -14.02 -41.60 -2.44
CA PRO A 1185 -13.60 -41.96 -1.09
C PRO A 1185 -12.79 -40.81 -0.45
N VAL A 1186 -12.94 -40.65 0.86
CA VAL A 1186 -12.25 -39.60 1.65
C VAL A 1186 -10.76 -39.96 1.83
N PRO A 1187 -9.81 -39.02 1.66
CA PRO A 1187 -8.41 -39.29 1.95
C PRO A 1187 -8.12 -39.23 3.45
N SER A 1188 -7.47 -40.28 3.95
CA SER A 1188 -6.89 -40.35 5.31
C SER A 1188 -5.73 -39.35 5.48
N PRO A 1189 -5.54 -38.75 6.68
CA PRO A 1189 -4.36 -37.93 6.98
C PRO A 1189 -3.15 -38.81 7.32
N VAL A 1190 -1.97 -38.49 6.78
CA VAL A 1190 -0.70 -39.14 7.13
C VAL A 1190 0.39 -38.10 7.36
N ALA A 1191 1.00 -38.21 8.55
CA ALA A 1191 2.33 -37.75 9.01
C ALA A 1191 2.85 -36.38 8.53
#